data_AF-A0A433WVW8-F1
#
_entry.id   AF-A0A433WVW8-F1
#
_cell.length_a   1.000
_cell.length_b   1.000
_cell.length_c   1.000
_cell.angle_alpha   90.00
_cell.angle_beta   90.00
_cell.angle_gamma   90.00
#
_symmetry.space_group_name_H-M   'P 1'
#
loop_
_entity.id
_entity.type
_entity.pdbx_description
1 polymer ?
#
loop_
_entity_poly.entity_id
_entity_poly.type
_entity_poly.pdbx_seq_one_letter_code
_entity_poly.pdbx_strand_id
1 'polypeptide(L)'
;MIVAFHLAPSRRSARRFWLLCGVAGCGASIVIAAQNARGASIPVKKAKTEQITVKATEPEKREAERGGGLIEAQHAVRSISAVDSAFIAKQAPISTAYQLVSMLPGANVAASDAMGLSPQTTISVRGLNTDSIGYVLEGMPLNDLAFYSGYPSQFADGENYRQVALSQGAADLDSPVLNAAGGLMSLSFRDPARKAGGTASVSYGSYNTNREFLRLDTGLIGHTGLRGFVSYSHTSAENWRGPGHDMRHHIDFKLVRDIGERSHASLLGSFNSTITSYYPQVSKDAFKLYGVSSANALSGKYDPSNPEEAQYYQRLWRAPERTLYMGAPVSLALTDHLTFNATPYAQGAYGNVPGGSTLPLSGLYTGTQALGDVLSLPSAQDDQAIVRANYTQRSYRSGFTSEIAWKQGWNETVLGYWFDYGDDHEVQSFSPVSANGGSPNIWGSGTRNFVRLSDGGIYVAGDNHTISMTNALYIGDRMHLLSDRLLIEAGFKEVMVSRVGTNAVPGPQYHVGSNSAVPLPRFGLRYQITARHQIFVNTTTNFRAPAFTALYNNYDPTSGATGTTGSGDLRNEYSISEELGYRYSGPLVTGSLTFFNYNFTNRQIQTQVLINNTPVSSTMNAGGQTSRGLDVEIGLRPWHHWAPYVSGEYLHATIDNNIASNGDLLPTAGKTAVRSPRLQASAGLTYDDGHVFGFAAIQYTGRQYATFTNDERISDHTTGNLTLGYRFADAKRLKAPSIRLNFINITNEHYLSGVADPTLNARDTLGRYGTTIAGSAPDYYIGGGFSALATATAGF
;
A
#
# COMPACT_ATOMS: atom_id res chain seq x y z
N MET A 1 19.93 -7.79 -29.48
CA MET A 1 19.78 -9.25 -29.28
C MET A 1 18.41 -9.44 -28.62
N ILE A 2 17.40 -9.70 -29.44
CA ILE A 2 15.98 -9.68 -29.09
C ILE A 2 15.54 -11.14 -29.03
N VAL A 3 15.14 -11.62 -27.86
CA VAL A 3 14.62 -12.99 -27.69
C VAL A 3 13.10 -12.92 -27.86
N ALA A 4 12.62 -13.46 -28.99
CA ALA A 4 11.22 -13.60 -29.32
C ALA A 4 10.64 -14.86 -28.67
N PHE A 5 9.55 -14.73 -27.91
CA PHE A 5 8.78 -15.85 -27.41
C PHE A 5 7.89 -16.42 -28.53
N HIS A 6 8.11 -17.69 -28.88
CA HIS A 6 7.21 -18.49 -29.71
C HIS A 6 6.37 -19.40 -28.79
N LEU A 7 5.05 -19.22 -28.81
CA LEU A 7 4.08 -20.14 -28.20
C LEU A 7 3.42 -20.94 -29.33
N ALA A 8 3.59 -22.26 -29.31
CA ALA A 8 2.85 -23.20 -30.14
C ALA A 8 1.73 -23.88 -29.31
N PRO A 9 0.50 -24.05 -29.84
CA PRO A 9 -0.61 -24.62 -29.07
C PRO A 9 -0.74 -26.14 -29.30
N SER A 10 -0.94 -26.90 -28.21
CA SER A 10 -1.33 -28.31 -28.26
C SER A 10 -2.85 -28.47 -28.25
N ARG A 11 -3.37 -29.28 -29.19
CA ARG A 11 -4.78 -29.64 -29.40
C ARG A 11 -5.30 -30.69 -28.39
N ARG A 12 -6.63 -30.66 -28.19
CA ARG A 12 -7.61 -31.62 -27.63
C ARG A 12 -8.25 -31.04 -26.35
N SER A 13 -9.56 -30.93 -26.17
CA SER A 13 -10.74 -31.53 -26.82
C SER A 13 -11.97 -30.64 -26.60
N ALA A 14 -12.76 -30.44 -27.64
CA ALA A 14 -13.97 -29.63 -27.62
C ALA A 14 -15.21 -30.43 -27.17
N ARG A 15 -16.00 -29.91 -26.23
CA ARG A 15 -17.46 -30.11 -26.17
C ARG A 15 -18.17 -28.83 -25.73
N ARG A 16 -18.86 -28.26 -26.74
CA ARG A 16 -20.03 -27.36 -26.79
C ARG A 16 -20.66 -26.93 -25.45
N PHE A 17 -20.72 -25.61 -25.24
CA PHE A 17 -21.94 -24.90 -24.86
C PHE A 17 -22.00 -23.59 -25.67
N TRP A 18 -23.15 -23.33 -26.31
CA TRP A 18 -23.41 -22.19 -27.19
C TRP A 18 -24.39 -21.21 -26.51
N LEU A 19 -24.30 -19.93 -26.93
CA LEU A 19 -25.28 -18.82 -26.85
C LEU A 19 -25.35 -18.05 -25.51
N LEU A 20 -25.37 -16.71 -25.43
CA LEU A 20 -25.70 -15.64 -26.39
C LEU A 20 -25.06 -14.30 -25.96
N CYS A 21 -24.38 -13.60 -26.89
CA CYS A 21 -24.28 -12.13 -26.90
C CYS A 21 -24.44 -11.66 -28.35
N GLY A 22 -25.56 -11.03 -28.66
CA GLY A 22 -25.82 -10.42 -29.96
C GLY A 22 -25.37 -8.96 -29.96
N VAL A 23 -24.43 -8.63 -30.85
CA VAL A 23 -24.09 -7.26 -31.26
C VAL A 23 -24.68 -7.05 -32.65
N ALA A 24 -25.57 -6.09 -32.79
CA ALA A 24 -26.04 -5.62 -34.09
C ALA A 24 -25.22 -4.38 -34.49
N GLY A 25 -24.50 -4.50 -35.60
CA GLY A 25 -23.88 -3.38 -36.29
C GLY A 25 -24.83 -2.75 -37.31
N CYS A 26 -24.64 -1.46 -37.57
CA CYS A 26 -25.04 -0.81 -38.82
C CYS A 26 -23.89 0.08 -39.27
N GLY A 27 -23.30 -0.27 -40.42
CA GLY A 27 -22.32 0.55 -41.12
C GLY A 27 -23.00 1.51 -42.09
N ALA A 28 -22.40 2.68 -42.27
CA ALA A 28 -22.63 3.54 -43.41
C ALA A 28 -21.29 4.13 -43.86
N SER A 29 -20.85 3.72 -45.06
CA SER A 29 -19.69 4.26 -45.77
C SER A 29 -20.08 5.56 -46.46
N ILE A 30 -19.27 6.62 -46.32
CA ILE A 30 -19.30 7.79 -47.21
C ILE A 30 -17.88 8.03 -47.72
N VAL A 31 -17.75 7.92 -49.04
CA VAL A 31 -16.59 8.32 -49.86
C VAL A 31 -16.72 9.82 -50.15
N ILE A 32 -15.68 10.62 -49.90
CA ILE A 32 -15.55 11.95 -50.50
C ILE A 32 -14.13 12.13 -51.05
N ALA A 33 -14.11 12.55 -52.32
CA ALA A 33 -12.98 12.70 -53.20
C ALA A 33 -12.03 13.84 -52.81
N ALA A 34 -10.75 13.67 -53.14
CA ALA A 34 -9.74 14.72 -53.11
C ALA A 34 -9.91 15.67 -54.31
N GLN A 35 -9.96 16.98 -54.04
CA GLN A 35 -9.73 18.01 -55.06
C GLN A 35 -8.53 18.88 -54.66
N ASN A 36 -7.61 19.01 -55.61
CA ASN A 36 -6.50 19.95 -55.59
C ASN A 36 -7.00 21.39 -55.79
N ALA A 37 -6.54 22.33 -54.95
CA ALA A 37 -6.53 23.74 -55.28
C ALA A 37 -5.19 24.36 -54.89
N ARG A 38 -4.51 24.96 -55.87
CA ARG A 38 -3.27 25.73 -55.73
C ARG A 38 -3.55 27.14 -55.23
N GLY A 39 -2.70 27.63 -54.31
CA GLY A 39 -2.05 28.94 -54.39
C GLY A 39 -2.74 30.16 -53.77
N ALA A 40 -2.23 30.62 -52.62
CA ALA A 40 -2.00 32.04 -52.33
C ALA A 40 -0.92 32.18 -51.22
N SER A 41 0.17 32.88 -51.53
CA SER A 41 1.27 33.22 -50.63
C SER A 41 0.98 34.52 -49.86
N ILE A 42 1.19 34.54 -48.54
CA ILE A 42 1.14 35.74 -47.68
C ILE A 42 2.43 35.79 -46.82
N PRO A 43 3.07 36.95 -46.64
CA PRO A 43 4.50 37.05 -46.34
C PRO A 43 4.88 36.71 -44.89
N VAL A 44 6.08 36.11 -44.77
CA VAL A 44 6.81 35.80 -43.54
C VAL A 44 7.16 37.09 -42.79
N LYS A 45 6.65 37.27 -41.57
CA LYS A 45 7.23 38.19 -40.59
C LYS A 45 8.42 37.51 -39.90
N LYS A 46 9.61 38.05 -40.10
CA LYS A 46 10.85 37.72 -39.37
C LYS A 46 10.61 37.88 -37.86
N ALA A 47 10.53 36.76 -37.13
CA ALA A 47 10.57 36.79 -35.67
C ALA A 47 12.00 37.15 -35.23
N LYS A 48 12.10 38.11 -34.31
CA LYS A 48 13.36 38.52 -33.68
C LYS A 48 13.99 37.31 -32.99
N THR A 49 15.31 37.19 -33.12
CA THR A 49 16.14 36.24 -32.38
C THR A 49 16.01 36.51 -30.88
N GLU A 50 15.18 35.74 -30.19
CA GLU A 50 15.22 35.64 -28.72
C GLU A 50 16.34 34.66 -28.35
N GLN A 51 17.36 35.17 -27.67
CA GLN A 51 18.32 34.33 -26.97
C GLN A 51 17.60 33.66 -25.79
N ILE A 52 17.25 32.39 -25.96
CA ILE A 52 16.66 31.57 -24.91
C ILE A 52 17.81 31.03 -24.06
N THR A 53 18.04 31.67 -22.91
CA THR A 53 18.86 31.13 -21.84
C THR A 53 18.16 29.91 -21.26
N VAL A 54 18.74 28.72 -21.46
CA VAL A 54 18.25 27.46 -20.88
C VAL A 54 18.49 27.50 -19.37
N LYS A 55 17.46 27.85 -18.60
CA LYS A 55 17.37 27.44 -17.19
C LYS A 55 16.72 26.07 -17.14
N ALA A 56 17.30 25.16 -16.36
CA ALA A 56 16.68 23.90 -15.99
C ALA A 56 15.23 24.16 -15.55
N THR A 57 14.30 23.34 -16.07
CA THR A 57 12.89 23.21 -15.67
C THR A 57 12.49 24.18 -14.55
N GLU A 58 11.90 25.32 -14.91
CA GLU A 58 11.09 26.07 -13.94
C GLU A 58 9.92 25.14 -13.60
N PRO A 59 9.80 24.61 -12.35
CA PRO A 59 8.50 24.18 -11.89
C PRO A 59 7.64 25.45 -11.88
N GLU A 60 6.37 25.33 -12.26
CA GLU A 60 5.42 26.42 -12.13
C GLU A 60 5.57 27.07 -10.75
N LYS A 61 6.14 28.30 -10.78
CA LYS A 61 6.30 29.30 -9.73
C LYS A 61 6.13 28.79 -8.29
N ARG A 62 7.22 28.67 -7.52
CA ARG A 62 7.44 29.00 -6.06
C ARG A 62 6.30 28.87 -5.01
N GLU A 63 5.12 28.38 -5.35
CA GLU A 63 4.00 28.06 -4.49
C GLU A 63 4.15 26.64 -3.91
N ALA A 64 5.02 25.82 -4.53
CA ALA A 64 5.31 24.41 -4.26
C ALA A 64 6.45 24.14 -3.25
N GLU A 65 6.73 25.06 -2.32
CA GLU A 65 7.75 24.81 -1.27
C GLU A 65 7.25 25.18 0.13
N ARG A 66 5.93 25.22 0.33
CA ARG A 66 5.35 25.39 1.68
C ARG A 66 5.77 24.20 2.54
N GLY A 67 6.37 24.48 3.70
CA GLY A 67 6.96 23.45 4.56
C GLY A 67 8.07 22.63 3.87
N GLY A 68 8.66 23.14 2.77
CA GLY A 68 9.62 22.39 1.96
C GLY A 68 9.00 21.29 1.07
N GLY A 69 7.70 21.36 0.82
CA GLY A 69 6.94 20.37 0.04
C GLY A 69 6.12 19.40 0.90
N LEU A 70 6.01 19.65 2.21
CA LEU A 70 5.28 18.82 3.18
C LEU A 70 3.82 19.24 3.40
N ILE A 71 3.41 20.43 2.90
CA ILE A 71 2.04 20.92 3.00
C ILE A 71 1.66 21.71 1.75
N GLU A 72 0.40 21.61 1.34
CA GLU A 72 -0.15 22.40 0.25
C GLU A 72 -1.44 23.13 0.67
N ALA A 73 -1.83 24.17 -0.07
CA ALA A 73 -3.10 24.83 0.18
C ALA A 73 -4.25 23.95 -0.33
N GLN A 74 -5.18 23.62 0.56
CA GLN A 74 -6.28 22.71 0.26
C GLN A 74 -7.62 23.44 0.13
N HIS A 75 -8.39 23.07 -0.90
CA HIS A 75 -9.72 23.61 -1.17
C HIS A 75 -10.84 22.56 -1.11
N ALA A 76 -10.54 21.33 -0.71
CA ALA A 76 -11.52 20.26 -0.55
C ALA A 76 -12.46 20.49 0.65
N VAL A 77 -13.61 19.80 0.65
CA VAL A 77 -14.57 19.79 1.77
C VAL A 77 -14.19 18.84 2.92
N ARG A 78 -13.01 18.21 2.87
CA ARG A 78 -12.53 17.17 3.82
C ARG A 78 -11.04 17.34 4.12
N SER A 79 -10.51 16.71 5.18
CA SER A 79 -9.08 16.71 5.48
C SER A 79 -8.24 16.02 4.39
N ILE A 80 -7.15 16.68 3.95
CA ILE A 80 -6.15 16.14 3.04
C ILE A 80 -4.79 16.73 3.44
N SER A 81 -3.81 15.87 3.64
CA SER A 81 -2.40 16.26 3.79
C SER A 81 -1.60 15.61 2.66
N ALA A 82 -0.61 16.29 2.10
CA ALA A 82 0.10 15.78 0.95
C ALA A 82 1.56 16.23 0.94
N VAL A 83 2.42 15.35 0.44
CA VAL A 83 3.82 15.65 0.16
C VAL A 83 4.05 15.69 -1.34
N ASP A 84 4.82 16.68 -1.79
CA ASP A 84 5.11 16.90 -3.21
C ASP A 84 6.55 16.51 -3.60
N SER A 85 6.83 16.60 -4.90
CA SER A 85 8.14 16.27 -5.47
C SER A 85 9.32 17.06 -4.87
N ALA A 86 9.09 18.26 -4.31
CA ALA A 86 10.17 19.06 -3.72
C ALA A 86 10.65 18.46 -2.39
N PHE A 87 9.74 17.87 -1.60
CA PHE A 87 10.09 17.09 -0.41
C PHE A 87 10.66 15.73 -0.79
N ILE A 88 9.98 15.01 -1.69
CA ILE A 88 10.35 13.64 -2.12
C ILE A 88 11.78 13.61 -2.68
N ALA A 89 12.17 14.61 -3.49
CA ALA A 89 13.51 14.68 -4.07
C ALA A 89 14.65 14.83 -3.04
N LYS A 90 14.35 15.25 -1.80
CA LYS A 90 15.30 15.37 -0.69
C LYS A 90 15.36 14.12 0.21
N GLN A 91 14.44 13.16 0.02
CA GLN A 91 14.44 11.92 0.79
C GLN A 91 15.45 10.91 0.23
N ALA A 92 15.65 9.81 0.96
CA ALA A 92 16.43 8.71 0.43
C ALA A 92 15.71 8.16 -0.83
N PRO A 93 16.42 7.88 -1.93
CA PRO A 93 15.78 7.37 -3.16
C PRO A 93 15.06 6.03 -2.99
N ILE A 94 15.38 5.31 -1.92
CA ILE A 94 14.75 4.03 -1.56
C ILE A 94 13.51 4.21 -0.67
N SER A 95 13.20 5.45 -0.24
CA SER A 95 12.07 5.70 0.66
C SER A 95 10.74 5.30 0.04
N THR A 96 9.95 4.55 0.79
CA THR A 96 8.64 4.06 0.33
C THR A 96 7.56 5.12 0.47
N ALA A 97 6.42 4.93 -0.21
CA ALA A 97 5.27 5.82 -0.08
C ALA A 97 4.82 6.04 1.38
N TYR A 98 4.96 5.04 2.25
CA TYR A 98 4.61 5.17 3.67
C TYR A 98 5.59 6.09 4.39
N GLN A 99 6.90 5.87 4.19
CA GLN A 99 7.94 6.70 4.79
C GLN A 99 7.85 8.16 4.32
N LEU A 100 7.44 8.40 3.07
CA LEU A 100 7.24 9.75 2.54
C LEU A 100 6.13 10.53 3.26
N VAL A 101 5.13 9.85 3.81
CA VAL A 101 4.00 10.49 4.51
C VAL A 101 4.10 10.41 6.03
N SER A 102 5.18 9.87 6.60
CA SER A 102 5.27 9.61 8.04
C SER A 102 5.27 10.87 8.91
N MET A 103 5.46 12.04 8.30
CA MET A 103 5.38 13.35 8.97
C MET A 103 4.00 14.00 8.86
N LEU A 104 3.06 13.40 8.13
CA LEU A 104 1.71 13.95 8.01
C LEU A 104 0.91 13.66 9.30
N PRO A 105 -0.04 14.52 9.67
CA PRO A 105 -0.89 14.30 10.84
C PRO A 105 -1.54 12.91 10.82
N GLY A 106 -1.42 12.22 11.95
CA GLY A 106 -2.01 10.91 12.20
C GLY A 106 -1.33 9.71 11.55
N ALA A 107 -0.35 9.92 10.66
CA ALA A 107 0.39 8.83 10.03
C ALA A 107 1.48 8.28 10.97
N ASN A 108 1.32 7.02 11.36
CA ASN A 108 2.34 6.26 12.10
C ASN A 108 2.85 5.12 11.22
N VAL A 109 4.15 5.10 10.92
CA VAL A 109 4.78 4.07 10.09
C VAL A 109 5.63 3.17 10.97
N ALA A 110 5.30 1.89 11.02
CA ALA A 110 6.11 0.88 11.68
C ALA A 110 6.79 0.02 10.62
N ALA A 111 8.12 0.04 10.60
CA ALA A 111 8.93 -0.73 9.67
C ALA A 111 9.95 -1.59 10.43
N SER A 112 10.25 -2.75 9.86
CA SER A 112 11.28 -3.68 10.38
C SER A 112 12.67 -3.42 9.79
N ASP A 113 12.78 -2.53 8.80
CA ASP A 113 14.03 -2.07 8.21
C ASP A 113 14.06 -0.54 8.06
N ALA A 114 15.25 0.00 7.79
CA ALA A 114 15.42 1.42 7.46
C ALA A 114 15.35 1.70 5.95
N MET A 115 15.58 0.66 5.13
CA MET A 115 15.74 0.76 3.68
C MET A 115 14.43 0.58 2.91
N GLY A 116 13.31 0.23 3.55
CA GLY A 116 12.01 0.17 2.88
C GLY A 116 11.84 -1.00 1.92
N LEU A 117 12.69 -2.03 2.00
CA LEU A 117 12.58 -3.25 1.19
C LEU A 117 11.72 -4.30 1.89
N SER A 118 11.76 -4.33 3.22
CA SER A 118 11.04 -5.28 4.04
C SER A 118 9.51 -5.17 3.86
N PRO A 119 8.82 -6.29 3.57
CA PRO A 119 7.35 -6.32 3.56
C PRO A 119 6.75 -6.23 4.97
N GLN A 120 7.53 -6.38 6.05
CA GLN A 120 7.13 -6.14 7.45
C GLN A 120 7.12 -4.64 7.76
N THR A 121 6.33 -3.92 6.97
CA THR A 121 6.11 -2.49 7.08
C THR A 121 4.61 -2.21 7.05
N THR A 122 4.11 -1.49 8.04
CA THR A 122 2.70 -1.07 8.11
C THR A 122 2.59 0.43 8.35
N ILE A 123 1.43 0.98 8.03
CA ILE A 123 1.03 2.35 8.36
C ILE A 123 -0.30 2.30 9.11
N SER A 124 -0.45 3.11 10.15
CA SER A 124 -1.76 3.44 10.72
C SER A 124 -2.04 4.93 10.60
N VAL A 125 -3.27 5.30 10.23
CA VAL A 125 -3.74 6.68 10.16
C VAL A 125 -4.86 6.86 11.18
N ARG A 126 -4.74 7.81 12.12
CA ARG A 126 -5.73 8.02 13.20
C ARG A 126 -6.06 6.74 13.99
N GLY A 127 -5.05 5.89 14.20
CA GLY A 127 -5.17 4.58 14.88
C GLY A 127 -5.76 3.45 14.04
N LEU A 128 -5.98 3.66 12.74
CA LEU A 128 -6.55 2.68 11.82
C LEU A 128 -5.43 2.12 10.94
N ASN A 129 -5.20 0.81 11.02
CA ASN A 129 -4.09 0.09 10.37
C ASN A 129 -4.22 0.02 8.83
N THR A 130 -3.16 -0.43 8.14
CA THR A 130 -3.05 -0.45 6.67
C THR A 130 -4.22 -1.15 5.95
N ASP A 131 -4.80 -2.18 6.57
CA ASP A 131 -5.96 -2.91 6.08
C ASP A 131 -7.26 -2.08 6.11
N SER A 132 -7.26 -0.93 6.77
CA SER A 132 -8.33 0.08 6.78
C SER A 132 -8.02 1.29 5.87
N ILE A 133 -6.94 1.29 5.10
CA ILE A 133 -6.57 2.39 4.21
C ILE A 133 -6.67 1.94 2.75
N GLY A 134 -7.36 2.71 1.92
CA GLY A 134 -7.34 2.50 0.46
C GLY A 134 -6.05 3.06 -0.15
N TYR A 135 -5.47 2.39 -1.14
CA TYR A 135 -4.30 2.87 -1.88
C TYR A 135 -4.65 2.97 -3.37
N VAL A 136 -4.47 4.15 -3.97
CA VAL A 136 -4.73 4.35 -5.40
C VAL A 136 -3.58 5.08 -6.10
N LEU A 137 -3.19 4.60 -7.28
CA LEU A 137 -2.27 5.28 -8.20
C LEU A 137 -3.06 5.77 -9.40
N GLU A 138 -3.25 7.10 -9.49
CA GLU A 138 -4.05 7.74 -10.56
C GLU A 138 -5.41 7.06 -10.81
N GLY A 139 -6.10 6.69 -9.71
CA GLY A 139 -7.41 6.05 -9.73
C GLY A 139 -7.41 4.52 -9.81
N MET A 140 -6.28 3.88 -10.12
CA MET A 140 -6.13 2.42 -10.05
C MET A 140 -5.84 1.98 -8.60
N PRO A 141 -6.53 0.95 -8.08
CA PRO A 141 -6.26 0.46 -6.73
C PRO A 141 -4.97 -0.36 -6.64
N LEU A 142 -4.26 -0.28 -5.52
CA LEU A 142 -3.00 -0.99 -5.27
C LEU A 142 -3.07 -2.04 -4.15
N ASN A 143 -4.13 -2.02 -3.34
CA ASN A 143 -4.33 -2.96 -2.23
C ASN A 143 -4.27 -4.42 -2.71
N ASP A 144 -3.75 -5.29 -1.85
CA ASP A 144 -3.93 -6.74 -2.01
C ASP A 144 -5.42 -7.13 -1.97
N LEU A 145 -5.81 -8.15 -2.74
CA LEU A 145 -7.21 -8.59 -2.87
C LEU A 145 -7.74 -9.30 -1.61
N ALA A 146 -6.90 -10.09 -0.95
CA ALA A 146 -7.30 -10.98 0.13
C ALA A 146 -7.33 -10.27 1.50
N PHE A 147 -6.34 -9.42 1.76
CA PHE A 147 -6.10 -8.79 3.06
C PHE A 147 -6.28 -7.27 3.05
N TYR A 148 -6.40 -6.66 1.86
CA TYR A 148 -6.46 -5.21 1.64
C TYR A 148 -5.26 -4.40 2.12
N SER A 149 -4.19 -5.05 2.59
CA SER A 149 -2.97 -4.36 2.97
C SER A 149 -2.30 -3.76 1.74
N GLY A 150 -1.64 -2.61 1.92
CA GLY A 150 -0.71 -2.09 0.93
C GLY A 150 0.72 -2.51 1.29
N TYR A 151 1.49 -2.94 0.29
CA TYR A 151 2.90 -3.30 0.46
C TYR A 151 3.77 -2.24 -0.22
N PRO A 152 4.30 -1.26 0.53
CA PRO A 152 4.86 -0.06 -0.06
C PRO A 152 6.19 -0.33 -0.80
N SER A 153 6.85 -1.46 -0.55
CA SER A 153 8.00 -1.95 -1.33
C SER A 153 7.65 -2.46 -2.73
N GLN A 154 6.36 -2.70 -3.00
CA GLN A 154 5.84 -3.11 -4.31
C GLN A 154 5.37 -1.92 -5.15
N PHE A 155 5.18 -0.75 -4.55
CA PHE A 155 4.72 0.45 -5.23
C PHE A 155 5.84 1.09 -6.06
N ALA A 156 5.48 2.09 -6.87
CA ALA A 156 6.40 2.82 -7.74
C ALA A 156 7.59 3.46 -7.01
N ASP A 157 8.67 3.69 -7.74
CA ASP A 157 9.86 4.38 -7.21
C ASP A 157 9.57 5.86 -6.89
N GLY A 158 10.14 6.34 -5.78
CA GLY A 158 9.92 7.69 -5.27
C GLY A 158 10.22 8.81 -6.29
N GLU A 159 11.25 8.63 -7.13
CA GLU A 159 11.62 9.59 -8.17
C GLU A 159 10.54 9.83 -9.23
N ASN A 160 9.59 8.90 -9.35
CA ASN A 160 8.47 8.97 -10.29
C ASN A 160 7.23 9.64 -9.71
N TYR A 161 7.14 9.84 -8.39
CA TYR A 161 5.98 10.50 -7.78
C TYR A 161 6.01 12.02 -7.94
N ARG A 162 4.87 12.57 -8.34
CA ARG A 162 4.60 14.02 -8.24
C ARG A 162 4.14 14.36 -6.85
N GLN A 163 3.29 13.51 -6.28
CA GLN A 163 2.64 13.70 -4.99
C GLN A 163 2.21 12.37 -4.39
N VAL A 164 2.29 12.29 -3.06
CA VAL A 164 1.62 11.27 -2.23
C VAL A 164 0.73 12.02 -1.24
N ALA A 165 -0.57 11.74 -1.25
CA ALA A 165 -1.57 12.43 -0.43
C ALA A 165 -2.32 11.44 0.47
N LEU A 166 -2.65 11.87 1.69
CA LEU A 166 -3.50 11.17 2.64
C LEU A 166 -4.79 11.97 2.84
N SER A 167 -5.92 11.40 2.43
CA SER A 167 -7.26 11.88 2.81
C SER A 167 -7.70 11.12 4.06
N GLN A 168 -7.46 11.67 5.24
CA GLN A 168 -7.74 10.98 6.50
C GLN A 168 -9.26 10.77 6.68
N GLY A 169 -9.67 9.52 6.94
CA GLY A 169 -11.05 9.08 7.22
C GLY A 169 -12.14 9.41 6.20
N ALA A 170 -11.78 9.86 5.00
CA ALA A 170 -12.70 10.06 3.90
C ALA A 170 -12.08 9.60 2.57
N ALA A 171 -12.70 8.59 1.94
CA ALA A 171 -12.35 8.17 0.58
C ALA A 171 -13.01 9.06 -0.49
N ASP A 172 -12.54 9.02 -1.72
CA ASP A 172 -13.25 9.61 -2.86
C ASP A 172 -14.54 8.85 -3.22
N LEU A 173 -15.50 9.55 -3.84
CA LEU A 173 -16.77 8.93 -4.24
C LEU A 173 -16.54 7.85 -5.31
N ASP A 174 -15.65 8.12 -6.26
CA ASP A 174 -15.24 7.24 -7.35
C ASP A 174 -14.14 6.24 -6.94
N SER A 175 -13.62 6.28 -5.71
CA SER A 175 -12.51 5.41 -5.29
C SER A 175 -12.86 3.91 -5.40
N PRO A 176 -12.06 3.09 -6.12
CA PRO A 176 -12.32 1.67 -6.32
C PRO A 176 -11.69 0.80 -5.23
N VAL A 177 -12.05 1.03 -3.97
CA VAL A 177 -11.50 0.31 -2.80
C VAL A 177 -12.62 -0.19 -1.89
N LEU A 178 -12.36 -1.33 -1.23
CA LEU A 178 -13.34 -2.04 -0.37
C LEU A 178 -13.03 -1.91 1.13
N ASN A 179 -12.07 -1.05 1.50
CA ASN A 179 -11.48 -1.06 2.85
C ASN A 179 -11.09 0.31 3.41
N ALA A 180 -11.52 1.43 2.80
CA ALA A 180 -11.06 2.78 3.13
C ALA A 180 -11.71 3.40 4.40
N ALA A 181 -11.96 2.58 5.43
CA ALA A 181 -12.56 3.03 6.70
C ALA A 181 -11.72 4.08 7.45
N GLY A 182 -10.39 4.04 7.28
CA GLY A 182 -9.44 5.02 7.82
C GLY A 182 -8.98 6.08 6.83
N GLY A 183 -9.48 6.05 5.59
CA GLY A 183 -9.17 7.02 4.55
C GLY A 183 -8.48 6.43 3.33
N LEU A 184 -7.89 7.32 2.53
CA LEU A 184 -7.34 7.00 1.22
C LEU A 184 -5.95 7.61 1.07
N MET A 185 -4.98 6.80 0.64
CA MET A 185 -3.68 7.24 0.15
C MET A 185 -3.71 7.30 -1.38
N SER A 186 -3.54 8.50 -1.91
CA SER A 186 -3.53 8.75 -3.35
C SER A 186 -2.12 9.08 -3.83
N LEU A 187 -1.65 8.34 -4.82
CA LEU A 187 -0.35 8.51 -5.45
C LEU A 187 -0.55 9.01 -6.89
N SER A 188 0.34 9.89 -7.34
CA SER A 188 0.32 10.38 -8.73
C SER A 188 1.72 10.46 -9.30
N PHE A 189 1.85 10.14 -10.59
CA PHE A 189 3.12 10.20 -11.29
C PHE A 189 3.46 11.62 -11.74
N ARG A 190 4.76 11.88 -11.84
CA ARG A 190 5.29 13.00 -12.61
C ARG A 190 5.02 12.73 -14.07
N ASP A 191 4.33 13.66 -14.70
CA ASP A 191 4.11 13.60 -16.14
C ASP A 191 5.43 13.50 -16.91
N PRO A 192 5.43 12.79 -18.06
CA PRO A 192 6.58 12.76 -18.93
C PRO A 192 7.03 14.17 -19.33
N ALA A 193 8.33 14.38 -19.44
CA ALA A 193 8.88 15.67 -19.85
C ALA A 193 8.44 16.01 -21.30
N ARG A 194 8.27 17.30 -21.59
CA ARG A 194 7.98 17.77 -22.96
C ARG A 194 9.18 17.68 -23.91
N LYS A 195 10.39 17.61 -23.37
CA LYS A 195 11.64 17.43 -24.13
C LYS A 195 12.21 16.04 -23.83
N ALA A 196 12.80 15.41 -24.84
CA ALA A 196 13.48 14.14 -24.67
C ALA A 196 14.69 14.31 -23.75
N GLY A 197 14.93 13.32 -22.91
CA GLY A 197 16.01 13.33 -21.94
C GLY A 197 15.87 12.20 -20.94
N GLY A 198 16.59 12.29 -19.84
CA GLY A 198 16.47 11.31 -18.77
C GLY A 198 17.03 11.78 -17.45
N THR A 199 16.92 10.91 -16.44
CA THR A 199 17.57 11.08 -15.14
C THR A 199 18.15 9.74 -14.72
N ALA A 200 19.40 9.74 -14.26
CA ALA A 200 20.03 8.58 -13.67
C ALA A 200 20.49 8.90 -12.25
N SER A 201 20.39 7.92 -11.35
CA SER A 201 20.96 8.00 -10.01
C SER A 201 21.63 6.69 -9.63
N VAL A 202 22.68 6.82 -8.82
CA VAL A 202 23.37 5.69 -8.18
C VAL A 202 23.51 5.98 -6.70
N SER A 203 23.23 4.98 -5.87
CA SER A 203 23.30 5.09 -4.42
C SER A 203 24.13 3.96 -3.82
N TYR A 204 24.88 4.28 -2.76
CA TYR A 204 25.65 3.32 -1.99
C TYR A 204 25.67 3.71 -0.50
N GLY A 205 25.58 2.74 0.41
CA GLY A 205 25.43 3.05 1.83
C GLY A 205 25.48 1.88 2.79
N SER A 206 24.94 2.11 3.99
CA SER A 206 24.84 1.14 5.08
C SER A 206 24.29 -0.21 4.62
N TYR A 207 24.73 -1.29 5.29
CA TYR A 207 24.30 -2.66 5.01
C TYR A 207 24.51 -3.07 3.55
N ASN A 208 25.65 -2.65 2.98
CA ASN A 208 26.01 -2.95 1.60
C ASN A 208 24.92 -2.55 0.58
N THR A 209 24.13 -1.51 0.92
CA THR A 209 23.04 -1.07 0.07
C THR A 209 23.60 -0.47 -1.21
N ASN A 210 23.11 -0.94 -2.35
CA ASN A 210 23.39 -0.40 -3.67
C ASN A 210 22.08 -0.24 -4.44
N ARG A 211 21.97 0.87 -5.17
CA ARG A 211 20.82 1.13 -6.04
C ARG A 211 21.23 1.86 -7.30
N GLU A 212 20.75 1.39 -8.44
CA GLU A 212 20.80 2.09 -9.71
C GLU A 212 19.39 2.41 -10.16
N PHE A 213 19.19 3.63 -10.68
CA PHE A 213 17.93 4.06 -11.26
C PHE A 213 18.19 4.81 -12.56
N LEU A 214 17.35 4.55 -13.55
CA LEU A 214 17.34 5.24 -14.83
C LEU A 214 15.90 5.52 -15.23
N ARG A 215 15.59 6.78 -15.55
CA ARG A 215 14.36 7.20 -16.21
C ARG A 215 14.69 7.82 -17.56
N LEU A 216 13.92 7.46 -18.58
CA LEU A 216 13.98 8.00 -19.92
C LEU A 216 12.63 8.61 -20.28
N ASP A 217 12.64 9.88 -20.68
CA ASP A 217 11.47 10.61 -21.16
C ASP A 217 11.59 10.80 -22.68
N THR A 218 10.52 10.49 -23.42
CA THR A 218 10.52 10.57 -24.89
C THR A 218 10.51 12.01 -25.41
N GLY A 219 10.14 12.97 -24.57
CA GLY A 219 9.64 14.26 -25.06
C GLY A 219 8.33 14.12 -25.81
N LEU A 220 7.92 15.19 -26.49
CA LEU A 220 6.81 15.13 -27.43
C LEU A 220 7.17 14.25 -28.63
N ILE A 221 6.40 13.19 -28.86
CA ILE A 221 6.60 12.25 -29.96
C ILE A 221 5.98 12.84 -31.23
N GLY A 222 6.82 13.43 -32.08
CA GLY A 222 6.39 14.12 -33.30
C GLY A 222 5.42 15.26 -32.99
N HIS A 223 4.32 15.36 -33.74
CA HIS A 223 3.25 16.35 -33.53
C HIS A 223 1.95 15.71 -32.99
N THR A 224 2.06 14.56 -32.32
CA THR A 224 0.90 13.72 -31.98
C THR A 224 0.18 14.12 -30.69
N GLY A 225 0.80 14.98 -29.87
CA GLY A 225 0.36 15.25 -28.49
C GLY A 225 0.77 14.16 -27.50
N LEU A 226 1.47 13.11 -27.94
CA LEU A 226 1.89 11.97 -27.13
C LEU A 226 3.26 12.21 -26.50
N ARG A 227 3.41 11.86 -25.22
CA ARG A 227 4.69 11.82 -24.49
C ARG A 227 4.69 10.65 -23.51
N GLY A 228 5.84 10.04 -23.27
CA GLY A 228 5.96 8.93 -22.33
C GLY A 228 7.26 8.92 -21.56
N PHE A 229 7.27 8.20 -20.44
CA PHE A 229 8.49 7.81 -19.74
C PHE A 229 8.49 6.31 -19.48
N VAL A 230 9.69 5.76 -19.38
CA VAL A 230 9.96 4.45 -18.77
C VAL A 230 11.11 4.62 -17.79
N SER A 231 11.05 3.92 -16.66
CA SER A 231 12.13 3.88 -15.70
C SER A 231 12.41 2.46 -15.25
N TYR A 232 13.65 2.22 -14.83
CA TYR A 232 14.10 0.97 -14.24
C TYR A 232 14.94 1.26 -13.01
N SER A 233 14.75 0.47 -11.96
CA SER A 233 15.68 0.41 -10.85
C SER A 233 16.07 -1.01 -10.48
N HIS A 234 17.30 -1.14 -10.01
CA HIS A 234 17.80 -2.29 -9.28
C HIS A 234 18.22 -1.81 -7.90
N THR A 235 17.82 -2.53 -6.87
CA THR A 235 18.22 -2.25 -5.49
C THR A 235 18.60 -3.56 -4.81
N SER A 236 19.72 -3.57 -4.09
CA SER A 236 20.03 -4.66 -3.17
C SER A 236 20.62 -4.13 -1.87
N ALA A 237 20.34 -4.82 -0.76
CA ALA A 237 20.83 -4.50 0.57
C ALA A 237 20.96 -5.77 1.41
N GLU A 238 21.91 -5.80 2.32
CA GLU A 238 21.97 -6.80 3.38
C GLU A 238 21.02 -6.42 4.52
N ASN A 239 20.59 -7.41 5.29
CA ASN A 239 19.77 -7.14 6.45
C ASN A 239 20.53 -6.32 7.49
N TRP A 240 19.88 -5.31 8.05
CA TRP A 240 20.48 -4.50 9.12
C TRP A 240 20.59 -5.28 10.44
N ARG A 241 19.69 -6.25 10.64
CA ARG A 241 19.59 -7.10 11.81
C ARG A 241 19.58 -8.57 11.40
N GLY A 242 20.64 -9.27 11.77
CA GLY A 242 20.84 -10.68 11.41
C GLY A 242 21.23 -10.89 9.95
N PRO A 243 21.40 -12.15 9.54
CA PRO A 243 21.77 -12.53 8.19
C PRO A 243 20.57 -12.46 7.25
N GLY A 244 20.82 -12.03 6.03
CA GLY A 244 19.82 -11.94 4.97
C GLY A 244 20.26 -10.95 3.90
N HIS A 245 19.63 -11.03 2.74
CA HIS A 245 19.79 -10.01 1.71
C HIS A 245 18.49 -9.85 0.96
N ASP A 246 18.23 -8.61 0.59
CA ASP A 246 17.03 -8.18 -0.09
C ASP A 246 17.42 -7.64 -1.46
N MET A 247 16.56 -7.90 -2.44
CA MET A 247 16.76 -7.47 -3.82
C MET A 247 15.42 -7.05 -4.42
N ARG A 248 15.44 -5.97 -5.18
CA ARG A 248 14.29 -5.43 -5.92
C ARG A 248 14.71 -5.06 -7.34
N HIS A 249 13.90 -5.48 -8.30
CA HIS A 249 13.89 -4.95 -9.65
C HIS A 249 12.55 -4.28 -9.89
N HIS A 250 12.58 -3.06 -10.41
CA HIS A 250 11.38 -2.26 -10.55
C HIS A 250 11.34 -1.54 -11.89
N ILE A 251 10.15 -1.46 -12.50
CA ILE A 251 9.90 -0.75 -13.75
C ILE A 251 8.62 0.06 -13.60
N ASP A 252 8.68 1.37 -13.80
CA ASP A 252 7.51 2.22 -13.93
C ASP A 252 7.45 2.83 -15.33
N PHE A 253 6.24 3.02 -15.85
CA PHE A 253 6.02 3.72 -17.12
C PHE A 253 4.74 4.54 -17.09
N LYS A 254 4.71 5.60 -17.90
CA LYS A 254 3.52 6.38 -18.20
C LYS A 254 3.58 6.88 -19.63
N LEU A 255 2.48 6.78 -20.36
CA LEU A 255 2.26 7.37 -21.66
C LEU A 255 1.05 8.29 -21.55
N VAL A 256 1.18 9.55 -21.92
CA VAL A 256 0.10 10.56 -21.84
C VAL A 256 -0.12 11.17 -23.21
N ARG A 257 -1.38 11.36 -23.55
CA ARG A 257 -1.83 12.10 -24.73
C ARG A 257 -2.77 13.21 -24.32
N ASP A 258 -2.36 14.45 -24.57
CA ASP A 258 -3.25 15.61 -24.49
C ASP A 258 -4.10 15.66 -25.77
N ILE A 259 -5.42 15.74 -25.64
CA ILE A 259 -6.39 15.77 -26.74
C ILE A 259 -7.12 17.11 -26.70
N GLY A 260 -6.65 18.08 -27.49
CA GLY A 260 -7.11 19.46 -27.38
C GLY A 260 -6.71 20.07 -26.03
N GLU A 261 -7.55 20.95 -25.49
CA GLU A 261 -7.25 21.68 -24.24
C GLU A 261 -7.91 21.09 -22.99
N ARG A 262 -8.93 20.22 -23.15
CA ARG A 262 -9.79 19.76 -22.05
C ARG A 262 -9.94 18.25 -21.95
N SER A 263 -9.29 17.49 -22.83
CA SER A 263 -9.34 16.03 -22.81
C SER A 263 -7.94 15.46 -22.71
N HIS A 264 -7.78 14.39 -21.96
CA HIS A 264 -6.50 13.69 -21.79
C HIS A 264 -6.73 12.19 -21.65
N ALA A 265 -5.77 11.41 -22.12
CA ALA A 265 -5.76 9.97 -21.93
C ALA A 265 -4.36 9.55 -21.52
N SER A 266 -4.27 8.53 -20.67
CA SER A 266 -2.99 7.97 -20.28
C SER A 266 -3.03 6.45 -20.16
N LEU A 267 -1.85 5.85 -20.23
CA LEU A 267 -1.58 4.46 -19.91
C LEU A 267 -0.38 4.46 -18.97
N LEU A 268 -0.53 3.92 -17.78
CA LEU A 268 0.54 3.82 -16.79
C LEU A 268 0.62 2.42 -16.21
N GLY A 269 1.77 2.10 -15.63
CA GLY A 269 1.92 0.86 -14.89
C GLY A 269 3.22 0.80 -14.11
N SER A 270 3.26 -0.19 -13.23
CA SER A 270 4.39 -0.49 -12.36
C SER A 270 4.55 -2.01 -12.30
N PHE A 271 5.76 -2.50 -12.56
CA PHE A 271 6.13 -3.90 -12.43
C PHE A 271 7.24 -4.03 -11.38
N ASN A 272 7.05 -4.91 -10.43
CA ASN A 272 7.97 -5.14 -9.33
C ASN A 272 8.33 -6.63 -9.25
N SER A 273 9.60 -6.95 -9.05
CA SER A 273 10.04 -8.28 -8.64
C SER A 273 11.01 -8.15 -7.48
N THR A 274 10.67 -8.75 -6.34
CA THR A 274 11.48 -8.71 -5.14
C THR A 274 11.83 -10.11 -4.66
N ILE A 275 12.94 -10.21 -3.93
CA ILE A 275 13.23 -11.34 -3.06
C ILE A 275 13.72 -10.74 -1.74
N THR A 276 12.91 -10.88 -0.69
CA THR A 276 13.17 -10.26 0.61
C THR A 276 13.34 -11.31 1.69
N SER A 277 13.98 -10.93 2.78
CA SER A 277 14.22 -11.73 3.96
C SER A 277 13.14 -11.44 4.99
N TYR A 278 12.69 -12.47 5.70
CA TYR A 278 11.79 -12.30 6.84
C TYR A 278 12.56 -11.70 8.04
N TYR A 279 12.01 -10.64 8.64
CA TYR A 279 12.46 -10.16 9.94
C TYR A 279 11.53 -10.73 11.01
N PRO A 280 12.03 -11.60 11.91
CA PRO A 280 11.21 -12.10 13.00
C PRO A 280 10.69 -10.95 13.85
N GLN A 281 9.38 -10.98 14.03
CA GLN A 281 8.72 -10.21 15.06
C GLN A 281 9.07 -10.79 16.42
N VAL A 282 8.92 -10.00 17.48
CA VAL A 282 9.34 -10.41 18.83
C VAL A 282 8.29 -10.06 19.85
N SER A 283 8.18 -10.88 20.88
CA SER A 283 7.46 -10.51 22.09
C SER A 283 8.19 -9.40 22.85
N LYS A 284 7.46 -8.71 23.72
CA LYS A 284 8.05 -7.64 24.54
C LYS A 284 9.18 -8.14 25.44
N ASP A 285 9.07 -9.34 25.98
CA ASP A 285 10.07 -9.91 26.87
C ASP A 285 11.33 -10.37 26.11
N ALA A 286 11.15 -10.94 24.90
CA ALA A 286 12.27 -11.24 24.01
C ALA A 286 13.04 -9.96 23.61
N PHE A 287 12.34 -8.86 23.34
CA PHE A 287 12.99 -7.58 23.07
C PHE A 287 13.75 -7.01 24.28
N LYS A 288 13.19 -7.10 25.50
CA LYS A 288 13.91 -6.66 26.70
C LYS A 288 15.20 -7.45 26.95
N LEU A 289 15.16 -8.76 26.68
CA LEU A 289 16.29 -9.65 26.95
C LEU A 289 17.38 -9.53 25.88
N TYR A 290 16.99 -9.44 24.60
CA TYR A 290 17.91 -9.56 23.48
C TYR A 290 18.03 -8.30 22.62
N GLY A 291 17.16 -7.31 22.78
CA GLY A 291 17.17 -6.05 22.03
C GLY A 291 17.20 -6.27 20.51
N VAL A 292 18.16 -5.65 19.83
CA VAL A 292 18.40 -5.79 18.39
C VAL A 292 19.43 -6.87 18.04
N SER A 293 19.83 -7.71 18.99
CA SER A 293 20.86 -8.73 18.77
C SER A 293 20.40 -9.84 17.80
N SER A 294 21.35 -10.68 17.39
CA SER A 294 21.09 -11.82 16.51
C SER A 294 20.16 -12.87 17.11
N ALA A 295 19.97 -12.90 18.43
CA ALA A 295 19.03 -13.82 19.08
C ALA A 295 17.56 -13.54 18.72
N ASN A 296 17.25 -12.31 18.31
CA ASN A 296 15.93 -11.94 17.78
C ASN A 296 15.85 -12.05 16.24
N ALA A 297 16.89 -12.57 15.57
CA ALA A 297 16.95 -12.68 14.11
C ALA A 297 17.05 -14.14 13.66
N LEU A 298 16.88 -14.37 12.36
CA LEU A 298 17.07 -15.69 11.76
C LEU A 298 18.53 -16.14 11.84
N SER A 299 18.78 -17.45 11.87
CA SER A 299 20.13 -18.00 11.93
C SER A 299 20.82 -17.94 10.56
N GLY A 300 22.12 -17.63 10.59
CA GLY A 300 23.00 -17.64 9.42
C GLY A 300 23.61 -19.01 9.14
N LYS A 301 23.44 -19.97 10.06
CA LYS A 301 23.93 -21.33 9.98
C LYS A 301 22.76 -22.30 10.08
N TYR A 302 22.80 -23.34 9.25
CA TYR A 302 21.85 -24.44 9.35
C TYR A 302 22.46 -25.51 10.25
N ASP A 303 21.77 -25.86 11.33
CA ASP A 303 22.18 -26.95 12.23
C ASP A 303 21.16 -28.10 12.13
N PRO A 304 21.45 -29.16 11.35
CA PRO A 304 20.54 -30.29 11.21
C PRO A 304 20.39 -31.11 12.50
N SER A 305 21.25 -30.94 13.50
CA SER A 305 21.18 -31.68 14.78
C SER A 305 20.28 -31.01 15.81
N ASN A 306 19.87 -29.76 15.57
CA ASN A 306 18.92 -29.03 16.38
C ASN A 306 17.74 -28.55 15.52
N PRO A 307 16.69 -29.37 15.36
CA PRO A 307 15.52 -29.01 14.54
C PRO A 307 14.87 -27.67 14.93
N GLU A 308 14.87 -27.34 16.22
CA GLU A 308 14.30 -26.08 16.73
C GLU A 308 15.03 -24.85 16.19
N GLU A 309 16.35 -24.92 16.03
CA GLU A 309 17.15 -23.85 15.41
C GLU A 309 17.16 -23.95 13.87
N ALA A 310 17.15 -25.17 13.33
CA ALA A 310 17.22 -25.45 11.89
C ALA A 310 16.10 -24.77 11.10
N GLN A 311 14.88 -24.79 11.65
CA GLN A 311 13.71 -24.15 11.05
C GLN A 311 13.84 -22.62 10.96
N TYR A 312 14.66 -21.97 11.80
CA TYR A 312 14.92 -20.52 11.74
C TYR A 312 16.13 -20.16 10.86
N TYR A 313 16.61 -21.07 10.01
CA TYR A 313 17.67 -20.77 9.07
C TYR A 313 17.20 -19.81 7.96
N GLN A 314 17.87 -18.67 7.81
CA GLN A 314 17.42 -17.56 6.95
C GLN A 314 17.05 -17.95 5.51
N ARG A 315 17.72 -18.95 4.92
CA ARG A 315 17.47 -19.34 3.52
C ARG A 315 16.09 -19.97 3.34
N LEU A 316 15.49 -20.51 4.39
CA LEU A 316 14.13 -21.05 4.37
C LEU A 316 13.06 -19.94 4.38
N TRP A 317 13.44 -18.72 4.76
CA TRP A 317 12.55 -17.57 4.95
C TRP A 317 12.73 -16.47 3.89
N ARG A 318 13.21 -16.84 2.70
CA ARG A 318 13.34 -15.92 1.57
C ARG A 318 12.03 -15.87 0.79
N ALA A 319 11.35 -14.74 0.87
CA ALA A 319 10.04 -14.48 0.27
C ALA A 319 10.20 -13.76 -1.08
N PRO A 320 10.00 -14.45 -2.22
CA PRO A 320 9.93 -13.82 -3.52
C PRO A 320 8.51 -13.32 -3.82
N GLU A 321 8.42 -12.17 -4.50
CA GLU A 321 7.15 -11.56 -4.90
C GLU A 321 7.27 -10.93 -6.30
N ARG A 322 6.20 -10.99 -7.08
CA ARG A 322 6.06 -10.29 -8.36
C ARG A 322 4.70 -9.63 -8.44
N THR A 323 4.69 -8.34 -8.73
CA THR A 323 3.45 -7.59 -8.94
C THR A 323 3.51 -6.80 -10.25
N LEU A 324 2.35 -6.69 -10.90
CA LEU A 324 2.11 -5.83 -12.04
C LEU A 324 0.85 -5.02 -11.75
N TYR A 325 0.95 -3.71 -11.90
CA TYR A 325 -0.16 -2.77 -11.88
C TYR A 325 -0.25 -2.07 -13.23
N MET A 326 -1.44 -1.97 -13.80
CA MET A 326 -1.69 -1.24 -15.05
C MET A 326 -3.01 -0.47 -14.99
N GLY A 327 -2.96 0.82 -15.33
CA GLY A 327 -4.14 1.69 -15.39
C GLY A 327 -4.14 2.50 -16.68
N ALA A 328 -5.34 2.80 -17.20
CA ALA A 328 -5.47 3.67 -18.38
C ALA A 328 -6.54 4.76 -18.19
N PRO A 329 -6.30 5.75 -17.29
CA PRO A 329 -7.26 6.81 -17.03
C PRO A 329 -7.46 7.71 -18.26
N VAL A 330 -8.71 8.05 -18.51
CA VAL A 330 -9.20 8.86 -19.62
C VAL A 330 -10.17 9.90 -19.09
N SER A 331 -10.03 11.14 -19.52
CA SER A 331 -10.98 12.22 -19.30
C SER A 331 -11.27 12.93 -20.62
N LEU A 332 -12.55 12.97 -21.01
CA LEU A 332 -13.00 13.53 -22.28
C LEU A 332 -14.04 14.62 -22.01
N ALA A 333 -13.72 15.86 -22.36
CA ALA A 333 -14.71 16.92 -22.47
C ALA A 333 -15.59 16.64 -23.71
N LEU A 334 -16.76 16.05 -23.50
CA LEU A 334 -17.73 15.72 -24.54
C LEU A 334 -18.42 16.99 -25.07
N THR A 335 -18.69 17.94 -24.18
CA THR A 335 -19.22 19.28 -24.49
C THR A 335 -18.59 20.31 -23.54
N ASP A 336 -19.05 21.57 -23.58
CA ASP A 336 -18.63 22.60 -22.60
C ASP A 336 -19.13 22.35 -21.18
N HIS A 337 -20.12 21.46 -21.03
CA HIS A 337 -20.80 21.18 -19.78
C HIS A 337 -20.73 19.71 -19.37
N LEU A 338 -20.22 18.83 -20.24
CA LEU A 338 -20.25 17.39 -20.02
C LEU A 338 -18.85 16.80 -20.16
N THR A 339 -18.38 16.16 -19.11
CA THR A 339 -17.09 15.46 -19.06
C THR A 339 -17.33 13.99 -18.77
N PHE A 340 -16.67 13.11 -19.50
CA PHE A 340 -16.64 11.67 -19.23
C PHE A 340 -15.28 11.27 -18.70
N ASN A 341 -15.25 10.61 -17.54
CA ASN A 341 -14.04 10.05 -16.95
C ASN A 341 -14.16 8.53 -16.91
N ALA A 342 -13.07 7.81 -17.19
CA ALA A 342 -12.99 6.38 -16.97
C ALA A 342 -11.57 5.95 -16.62
N THR A 343 -11.45 5.01 -15.69
CA THR A 343 -10.16 4.44 -15.27
C THR A 343 -10.26 2.91 -15.29
N PRO A 344 -10.09 2.25 -16.44
CA PRO A 344 -9.84 0.83 -16.50
C PRO A 344 -8.48 0.48 -15.89
N TYR A 345 -8.42 -0.64 -15.19
CA TYR A 345 -7.21 -1.13 -14.54
C TYR A 345 -7.13 -2.65 -14.50
N ALA A 346 -5.90 -3.15 -14.34
CA ALA A 346 -5.60 -4.54 -14.06
C ALA A 346 -4.41 -4.64 -13.09
N GLN A 347 -4.44 -5.66 -12.25
CA GLN A 347 -3.36 -6.02 -11.33
C GLN A 347 -3.16 -7.54 -11.40
N GLY A 348 -1.90 -7.96 -11.31
CA GLY A 348 -1.54 -9.37 -11.14
C GLY A 348 -0.43 -9.50 -10.12
N ALA A 349 -0.55 -10.46 -9.21
CA ALA A 349 0.48 -10.78 -8.23
C ALA A 349 0.75 -12.28 -8.16
N TYR A 350 2.01 -12.62 -7.92
CA TYR A 350 2.42 -13.97 -7.56
C TYR A 350 3.56 -13.92 -6.54
N GLY A 351 3.29 -14.53 -5.41
CA GLY A 351 4.14 -14.48 -4.24
C GLY A 351 4.30 -15.81 -3.56
N ASN A 352 5.36 -15.91 -2.75
CA ASN A 352 5.48 -16.97 -1.75
C ASN A 352 5.97 -16.36 -0.44
N VAL A 353 5.24 -16.60 0.64
CA VAL A 353 5.62 -16.27 2.01
C VAL A 353 6.05 -17.57 2.70
N PRO A 354 7.33 -17.98 2.62
CA PRO A 354 7.75 -19.25 3.17
C PRO A 354 8.15 -19.16 4.64
N GLY A 355 8.13 -20.31 5.31
CA GLY A 355 8.71 -20.51 6.64
C GLY A 355 9.48 -21.83 6.69
N GLY A 356 10.57 -21.86 7.46
CA GLY A 356 11.13 -23.14 7.88
C GLY A 356 10.21 -23.79 8.89
N SER A 357 9.96 -25.08 8.74
CA SER A 357 8.97 -25.82 9.52
C SER A 357 9.42 -27.28 9.66
N THR A 358 8.70 -28.05 10.46
CA THR A 358 8.97 -29.47 10.70
C THR A 358 7.73 -30.28 10.31
N LEU A 359 7.93 -31.43 9.66
CA LEU A 359 6.86 -32.39 9.41
C LEU A 359 7.22 -33.75 9.99
N PRO A 360 6.25 -34.45 10.61
CA PRO A 360 6.43 -35.86 10.92
C PRO A 360 6.50 -36.66 9.61
N LEU A 361 7.26 -37.76 9.62
CA LEU A 361 7.33 -38.65 8.46
C LEU A 361 6.04 -39.44 8.25
N SER A 362 5.19 -39.58 9.27
CA SER A 362 3.90 -40.27 9.21
C SER A 362 2.88 -39.61 10.13
N GLY A 363 1.60 -40.01 10.07
CA GLY A 363 0.55 -39.36 10.88
C GLY A 363 0.20 -37.96 10.40
N LEU A 364 0.37 -37.71 9.11
CA LEU A 364 0.05 -36.42 8.47
C LEU A 364 -1.45 -36.30 8.22
N TYR A 365 -1.89 -35.06 8.05
CA TYR A 365 -3.26 -34.72 7.69
C TYR A 365 -3.29 -33.77 6.48
N THR A 366 -4.34 -33.90 5.69
CA THR A 366 -4.77 -32.85 4.75
C THR A 366 -6.20 -32.47 5.11
N GLY A 367 -6.38 -31.24 5.57
CA GLY A 367 -7.61 -30.83 6.25
C GLY A 367 -7.93 -31.74 7.45
N THR A 368 -9.13 -32.30 7.50
CA THR A 368 -9.56 -33.25 8.55
C THR A 368 -9.23 -34.72 8.24
N GLN A 369 -8.63 -35.01 7.09
CA GLN A 369 -8.36 -36.38 6.65
C GLN A 369 -6.94 -36.81 7.03
N ALA A 370 -6.84 -37.91 7.79
CA ALA A 370 -5.57 -38.56 8.07
C ALA A 370 -5.00 -39.22 6.80
N LEU A 371 -3.69 -39.07 6.60
CA LEU A 371 -2.94 -39.66 5.50
C LEU A 371 -2.20 -40.91 5.99
N GLY A 372 -2.31 -41.99 5.22
CA GLY A 372 -1.55 -43.24 5.46
C GLY A 372 -0.12 -43.20 4.92
N ASP A 373 0.30 -42.06 4.38
CA ASP A 373 1.60 -41.86 3.78
C ASP A 373 2.73 -41.88 4.82
N VAL A 374 3.86 -42.47 4.40
CA VAL A 374 5.14 -42.37 5.11
C VAL A 374 6.12 -41.65 4.19
N LEU A 375 6.47 -40.41 4.53
CA LEU A 375 7.36 -39.57 3.76
C LEU A 375 8.80 -40.06 3.84
N SER A 376 9.52 -39.97 2.72
CA SER A 376 10.97 -40.13 2.67
C SER A 376 11.60 -38.79 2.30
N LEU A 377 12.21 -38.12 3.29
CA LEU A 377 12.74 -36.77 3.15
C LEU A 377 14.25 -36.72 3.40
N PRO A 378 15.01 -35.87 2.68
CA PRO A 378 16.48 -35.84 2.79
C PRO A 378 17.02 -35.38 4.15
N SER A 379 16.23 -34.60 4.90
CA SER A 379 16.56 -34.05 6.22
C SER A 379 15.98 -34.88 7.38
N ALA A 380 15.48 -36.09 7.11
CA ALA A 380 14.78 -36.91 8.10
C ALA A 380 15.69 -37.32 9.28
N GLN A 381 15.24 -37.04 10.51
CA GLN A 381 15.83 -37.44 11.79
C GLN A 381 14.71 -37.65 12.82
N ASP A 382 14.80 -38.70 13.64
CA ASP A 382 13.86 -38.99 14.74
C ASP A 382 12.37 -38.89 14.33
N ASP A 383 12.01 -39.53 13.21
CA ASP A 383 10.66 -39.54 12.62
C ASP A 383 10.09 -38.17 12.23
N GLN A 384 10.94 -37.14 12.11
CA GLN A 384 10.62 -35.81 11.65
C GLN A 384 11.55 -35.38 10.52
N ALA A 385 11.20 -34.33 9.78
CA ALA A 385 12.12 -33.69 8.85
C ALA A 385 11.86 -32.18 8.80
N ILE A 386 12.94 -31.41 8.71
CA ILE A 386 12.86 -30.00 8.37
C ILE A 386 12.40 -29.86 6.93
N VAL A 387 11.39 -29.02 6.72
CA VAL A 387 10.85 -28.65 5.42
C VAL A 387 10.74 -27.15 5.29
N ARG A 388 10.52 -26.69 4.07
CA ARG A 388 10.09 -25.31 3.84
C ARG A 388 8.59 -25.32 3.56
N ALA A 389 7.81 -24.74 4.46
CA ALA A 389 6.41 -24.43 4.19
C ALA A 389 6.37 -23.28 3.19
N ASN A 390 5.58 -23.43 2.13
CA ASN A 390 5.37 -22.43 1.10
C ASN A 390 3.90 -22.01 1.15
N TYR A 391 3.65 -20.74 1.41
CA TYR A 391 2.34 -20.12 1.27
C TYR A 391 2.37 -19.29 0.00
N THR A 392 1.93 -19.89 -1.10
CA THR A 392 1.90 -19.22 -2.40
C THR A 392 0.56 -18.58 -2.63
N GLN A 393 0.56 -17.33 -3.06
CA GLN A 393 -0.63 -16.61 -3.47
C GLN A 393 -0.50 -16.24 -4.95
N ARG A 394 -1.57 -16.46 -5.72
CA ARG A 394 -1.70 -15.97 -7.08
C ARG A 394 -2.99 -15.20 -7.19
N SER A 395 -2.90 -13.92 -7.50
CA SER A 395 -4.06 -13.05 -7.57
C SER A 395 -4.10 -12.26 -8.89
N TYR A 396 -5.31 -12.11 -9.41
CA TYR A 396 -5.62 -11.30 -10.58
C TYR A 396 -6.79 -10.39 -10.28
N ARG A 397 -6.65 -9.12 -10.60
CA ARG A 397 -7.71 -8.13 -10.47
C ARG A 397 -7.87 -7.37 -11.77
N SER A 398 -9.10 -7.08 -12.14
CA SER A 398 -9.40 -6.18 -13.26
C SER A 398 -10.72 -5.48 -13.02
N GLY A 399 -10.77 -4.20 -13.35
CA GLY A 399 -11.98 -3.41 -13.14
C GLY A 399 -11.91 -2.09 -13.87
N PHE A 400 -12.94 -1.29 -13.69
CA PHE A 400 -12.96 0.08 -14.17
C PHE A 400 -13.90 0.93 -13.33
N THR A 401 -13.55 2.21 -13.18
CA THR A 401 -14.50 3.25 -12.81
C THR A 401 -14.91 4.01 -14.06
N SER A 402 -16.16 4.47 -14.11
CA SER A 402 -16.68 5.30 -15.20
C SER A 402 -17.63 6.33 -14.63
N GLU A 403 -17.55 7.55 -15.13
CA GLU A 403 -18.23 8.70 -14.57
C GLU A 403 -18.62 9.69 -15.67
N ILE A 404 -19.80 10.29 -15.53
CA ILE A 404 -20.21 11.47 -16.29
C ILE A 404 -20.42 12.61 -15.30
N ALA A 405 -19.70 13.71 -15.50
CA ALA A 405 -19.86 14.96 -14.78
C ALA A 405 -20.57 15.98 -15.68
N TRP A 406 -21.69 16.52 -15.20
CA TRP A 406 -22.52 17.49 -15.90
C TRP A 406 -22.60 18.81 -15.13
N LYS A 407 -22.01 19.86 -15.69
CA LYS A 407 -21.99 21.21 -15.15
C LYS A 407 -23.20 22.02 -15.63
N GLN A 408 -24.13 22.32 -14.73
CA GLN A 408 -25.31 23.15 -14.99
C GLN A 408 -25.37 24.34 -14.01
N GLY A 409 -25.02 25.53 -14.50
CA GLY A 409 -25.04 26.74 -13.69
C GLY A 409 -24.07 26.66 -12.49
N TRP A 410 -24.63 26.59 -11.29
CA TRP A 410 -23.91 26.47 -10.02
C TRP A 410 -23.71 25.02 -9.57
N ASN A 411 -24.25 24.04 -10.29
CA ASN A 411 -24.16 22.63 -9.95
C ASN A 411 -23.22 21.87 -10.90
N GLU A 412 -22.45 20.93 -10.37
CA GLU A 412 -21.76 19.88 -11.11
C GLU A 412 -22.27 18.52 -10.60
N THR A 413 -23.19 17.92 -11.36
CA THR A 413 -23.78 16.63 -11.02
C THR A 413 -22.94 15.51 -11.60
N VAL A 414 -22.64 14.51 -10.79
CA VAL A 414 -21.83 13.35 -11.14
C VAL A 414 -22.67 12.09 -11.04
N LEU A 415 -22.64 11.26 -12.07
CA LEU A 415 -23.17 9.89 -12.07
C LEU A 415 -22.05 8.95 -12.46
N GLY A 416 -21.83 7.90 -11.68
CA GLY A 416 -20.80 6.92 -12.01
C GLY A 416 -21.10 5.50 -11.56
N TYR A 417 -20.25 4.61 -12.08
CA TYR A 417 -20.31 3.18 -11.91
C TYR A 417 -18.89 2.63 -11.75
N TRP A 418 -18.75 1.67 -10.85
CA TRP A 418 -17.53 0.93 -10.61
C TRP A 418 -17.81 -0.57 -10.74
N PHE A 419 -17.00 -1.24 -11.56
CA PHE A 419 -16.92 -2.70 -11.63
C PHE A 419 -15.53 -3.15 -11.20
N ASP A 420 -15.47 -4.24 -10.43
CA ASP A 420 -14.23 -4.92 -10.05
C ASP A 420 -14.41 -6.43 -10.08
N TYR A 421 -13.41 -7.13 -10.59
CA TYR A 421 -13.31 -8.58 -10.60
C TYR A 421 -11.97 -8.98 -10.00
N GLY A 422 -12.01 -9.89 -9.03
CA GLY A 422 -10.83 -10.48 -8.40
C GLY A 422 -10.90 -12.00 -8.41
N ASP A 423 -9.77 -12.64 -8.69
CA ASP A 423 -9.54 -14.09 -8.62
C ASP A 423 -8.26 -14.31 -7.82
N ASP A 424 -8.37 -14.98 -6.68
CA ASP A 424 -7.29 -15.18 -5.72
C ASP A 424 -7.19 -16.65 -5.32
N HIS A 425 -6.00 -17.22 -5.43
CA HIS A 425 -5.72 -18.62 -5.10
C HIS A 425 -4.51 -18.70 -4.15
N GLU A 426 -4.75 -19.17 -2.93
CA GLU A 426 -3.75 -19.40 -1.90
C GLU A 426 -3.56 -20.89 -1.63
N VAL A 427 -2.32 -21.36 -1.63
CA VAL A 427 -1.98 -22.77 -1.38
C VAL A 427 -0.84 -22.86 -0.38
N GLN A 428 -1.02 -23.71 0.64
CA GLN A 428 0.05 -24.14 1.53
C GLN A 428 0.60 -25.50 1.07
N SER A 429 1.83 -25.50 0.58
CA SER A 429 2.56 -26.71 0.19
C SER A 429 3.91 -26.80 0.91
N PHE A 430 4.61 -27.92 0.79
CA PHE A 430 5.91 -28.11 1.43
C PHE A 430 6.99 -28.50 0.42
N SER A 431 8.19 -27.93 0.59
CA SER A 431 9.40 -28.30 -0.16
C SER A 431 10.38 -29.04 0.75
N PRO A 432 11.03 -30.11 0.26
CA PRO A 432 12.06 -30.79 1.04
C PRO A 432 13.24 -29.85 1.31
N VAL A 433 13.92 -30.08 2.44
CA VAL A 433 15.17 -29.42 2.79
C VAL A 433 16.27 -30.49 2.80
N SER A 434 17.42 -30.20 2.20
CA SER A 434 18.58 -31.09 2.24
C SER A 434 19.29 -31.04 3.59
N ALA A 435 20.16 -32.01 3.88
CA ALA A 435 20.94 -32.07 5.11
C ALA A 435 21.83 -30.82 5.38
N ASN A 436 22.08 -29.99 4.37
CA ASN A 436 22.81 -28.72 4.49
C ASN A 436 21.90 -27.46 4.46
N GLY A 437 20.59 -27.62 4.62
CA GLY A 437 19.63 -26.50 4.71
C GLY A 437 19.21 -25.92 3.35
N GLY A 438 19.57 -26.57 2.25
CA GLY A 438 19.16 -26.17 0.92
C GLY A 438 17.70 -26.55 0.65
N SER A 439 16.87 -25.59 0.27
CA SER A 439 15.54 -25.86 -0.27
C SER A 439 15.48 -25.43 -1.74
N PRO A 440 15.02 -26.31 -2.64
CA PRO A 440 14.86 -25.97 -4.05
C PRO A 440 13.70 -24.98 -4.29
N ASN A 441 13.86 -24.14 -5.32
CA ASN A 441 12.85 -23.20 -5.83
C ASN A 441 12.14 -22.32 -4.78
N ILE A 442 12.72 -21.16 -4.49
CA ILE A 442 12.14 -20.22 -3.53
C ILE A 442 10.74 -19.71 -3.91
N TRP A 443 10.34 -19.80 -5.17
CA TRP A 443 9.03 -19.35 -5.64
C TRP A 443 7.88 -20.29 -5.26
N GLY A 444 8.15 -21.53 -4.82
CA GLY A 444 7.07 -22.48 -4.53
C GLY A 444 6.19 -22.79 -5.75
N SER A 445 6.75 -22.66 -6.96
CA SER A 445 6.02 -22.75 -8.23
C SER A 445 6.32 -24.02 -9.03
N GLY A 446 5.46 -24.32 -9.99
CA GLY A 446 5.61 -25.46 -10.89
C GLY A 446 5.14 -26.77 -10.26
N THR A 447 5.66 -27.90 -10.75
CA THR A 447 5.24 -29.23 -10.29
C THR A 447 6.36 -30.06 -9.70
N ARG A 448 7.61 -29.58 -9.73
CA ARG A 448 8.79 -30.29 -9.21
C ARG A 448 9.19 -29.67 -7.87
N ASN A 449 9.97 -30.41 -7.07
CA ASN A 449 10.58 -29.89 -5.83
C ASN A 449 9.62 -29.67 -4.65
N PHE A 450 8.57 -30.48 -4.57
CA PHE A 450 7.65 -30.52 -3.43
C PHE A 450 7.73 -31.87 -2.72
N VAL A 451 7.34 -31.88 -1.46
CA VAL A 451 7.00 -33.10 -0.73
C VAL A 451 5.84 -33.77 -1.44
N ARG A 452 5.97 -35.08 -1.69
CA ARG A 452 4.97 -35.87 -2.39
C ARG A 452 4.39 -36.96 -1.52
N LEU A 453 3.12 -37.24 -1.77
CA LEU A 453 2.42 -38.40 -1.25
C LEU A 453 2.75 -39.63 -2.11
N SER A 454 2.39 -40.81 -1.62
CA SER A 454 2.64 -42.12 -2.24
C SER A 454 1.96 -42.29 -3.61
N ASP A 455 0.86 -41.57 -3.86
CA ASP A 455 0.18 -41.51 -5.15
C ASP A 455 0.86 -40.56 -6.17
N GLY A 456 1.94 -39.89 -5.76
CA GLY A 456 2.69 -38.91 -6.55
C GLY A 456 2.13 -37.48 -6.50
N GLY A 457 1.00 -37.25 -5.82
CA GLY A 457 0.43 -35.92 -5.58
C GLY A 457 1.35 -35.03 -4.74
N ILE A 458 1.18 -33.71 -4.86
CA ILE A 458 1.87 -32.74 -4.00
C ILE A 458 1.16 -32.73 -2.65
N TYR A 459 1.92 -32.81 -1.55
CA TYR A 459 1.34 -32.65 -0.23
C TYR A 459 0.95 -31.18 0.03
N VAL A 460 -0.34 -30.97 0.29
CA VAL A 460 -0.93 -29.65 0.59
C VAL A 460 -1.66 -29.68 1.94
N ALA A 461 -1.48 -28.63 2.73
CA ALA A 461 -2.15 -28.43 4.01
C ALA A 461 -3.27 -27.38 3.95
N GLY A 462 -3.30 -26.56 2.89
CA GLY A 462 -4.35 -25.57 2.63
C GLY A 462 -4.43 -25.26 1.14
N ASP A 463 -5.64 -25.02 0.63
CA ASP A 463 -5.91 -24.72 -0.78
C ASP A 463 -7.23 -23.94 -0.87
N ASN A 464 -7.13 -22.60 -0.87
CA ASN A 464 -8.27 -21.69 -0.85
C ASN A 464 -8.33 -20.91 -2.16
N HIS A 465 -9.48 -20.93 -2.84
CA HIS A 465 -9.71 -20.18 -4.07
C HIS A 465 -10.94 -19.28 -3.92
N THR A 466 -10.76 -17.97 -4.12
CA THR A 466 -11.82 -16.97 -3.97
C THR A 466 -11.99 -16.17 -5.24
N ILE A 467 -13.22 -16.07 -5.73
CA ILE A 467 -13.63 -15.11 -6.75
C ILE A 467 -14.48 -14.03 -6.09
N SER A 468 -14.13 -12.77 -6.34
CA SER A 468 -14.88 -11.61 -5.88
C SER A 468 -15.36 -10.75 -7.05
N MET A 469 -16.62 -10.31 -7.00
CA MET A 469 -17.20 -9.37 -7.95
C MET A 469 -17.79 -8.19 -7.19
N THR A 470 -17.39 -6.97 -7.57
CA THR A 470 -17.91 -5.74 -6.99
C THR A 470 -18.60 -4.91 -8.07
N ASN A 471 -19.79 -4.43 -7.74
CA ASN A 471 -20.50 -3.42 -8.51
C ASN A 471 -20.81 -2.26 -7.57
N ALA A 472 -20.54 -1.03 -7.97
CA ALA A 472 -21.00 0.13 -7.23
C ALA A 472 -21.61 1.17 -8.15
N LEU A 473 -22.72 1.75 -7.72
CA LEU A 473 -23.36 2.89 -8.37
C LEU A 473 -23.20 4.09 -7.45
N TYR A 474 -22.88 5.25 -8.02
CA TYR A 474 -22.78 6.47 -7.24
C TYR A 474 -23.32 7.68 -7.98
N ILE A 475 -23.90 8.58 -7.19
CA ILE A 475 -24.38 9.88 -7.63
C ILE A 475 -23.90 10.93 -6.65
N GLY A 476 -23.51 12.09 -7.16
CA GLY A 476 -23.13 13.23 -6.33
C GLY A 476 -23.44 14.54 -7.00
N ASP A 477 -23.45 15.61 -6.22
CA ASP A 477 -23.59 16.97 -6.73
C ASP A 477 -22.64 17.90 -5.98
N ARG A 478 -21.91 18.73 -6.74
CA ARG A 478 -21.06 19.81 -6.22
C ARG A 478 -21.70 21.15 -6.54
N MET A 479 -22.08 21.89 -5.51
CA MET A 479 -22.76 23.17 -5.62
C MET A 479 -21.80 24.32 -5.29
N HIS A 480 -21.51 25.13 -6.29
CA HIS A 480 -20.64 26.30 -6.26
C HIS A 480 -21.45 27.58 -6.04
N LEU A 481 -21.53 28.01 -4.78
CA LEU A 481 -22.38 29.11 -4.32
C LEU A 481 -21.55 30.33 -3.90
N LEU A 482 -22.20 31.50 -3.90
CA LEU A 482 -21.62 32.77 -3.44
C LEU A 482 -20.30 33.11 -4.15
N SER A 483 -20.23 32.92 -5.47
CA SER A 483 -18.99 33.10 -6.27
C SER A 483 -17.84 32.24 -5.75
N ASP A 484 -18.07 30.93 -5.61
CA ASP A 484 -17.14 29.93 -5.07
C ASP A 484 -16.69 30.14 -3.61
N ARG A 485 -17.34 31.05 -2.87
CA ARG A 485 -17.10 31.15 -1.43
C ARG A 485 -17.74 30.02 -0.65
N LEU A 486 -18.82 29.43 -1.14
CA LEU A 486 -19.48 28.28 -0.52
C LEU A 486 -19.45 27.12 -1.51
N LEU A 487 -18.83 26.01 -1.12
CA LEU A 487 -18.90 24.75 -1.84
C LEU A 487 -19.65 23.74 -0.97
N ILE A 488 -20.69 23.14 -1.52
CA ILE A 488 -21.42 22.03 -0.90
C ILE A 488 -21.24 20.82 -1.79
N GLU A 489 -20.93 19.67 -1.19
CA GLU A 489 -20.87 18.38 -1.87
C GLU A 489 -21.83 17.44 -1.17
N ALA A 490 -22.74 16.81 -1.92
CA ALA A 490 -23.59 15.74 -1.41
C ALA A 490 -23.46 14.54 -2.34
N GLY A 491 -23.43 13.33 -1.79
CA GLY A 491 -23.31 12.14 -2.61
C GLY A 491 -23.80 10.88 -1.91
N PHE A 492 -24.02 9.86 -2.73
CA PHE A 492 -24.42 8.53 -2.30
C PHE A 492 -23.73 7.51 -3.19
N LYS A 493 -23.17 6.47 -2.58
CA LYS A 493 -22.61 5.31 -3.28
C LYS A 493 -23.19 4.03 -2.69
N GLU A 494 -23.70 3.14 -3.53
CA GLU A 494 -24.13 1.80 -3.12
C GLU A 494 -23.07 0.82 -3.61
N VAL A 495 -22.44 0.05 -2.70
CA VAL A 495 -21.44 -0.96 -3.06
C VAL A 495 -21.98 -2.36 -2.83
N MET A 496 -22.07 -3.13 -3.91
CA MET A 496 -22.55 -4.51 -3.93
C MET A 496 -21.38 -5.43 -4.18
N VAL A 497 -21.04 -6.26 -3.18
CA VAL A 497 -19.92 -7.21 -3.24
C VAL A 497 -20.47 -8.63 -3.17
N SER A 498 -20.07 -9.47 -4.13
CA SER A 498 -20.35 -10.91 -4.14
C SER A 498 -19.03 -11.68 -4.12
N ARG A 499 -18.98 -12.73 -3.30
CA ARG A 499 -17.84 -13.63 -3.18
C ARG A 499 -18.31 -15.06 -3.23
N VAL A 500 -17.56 -15.86 -3.96
CA VAL A 500 -17.72 -17.31 -4.01
C VAL A 500 -16.33 -17.91 -3.93
N GLY A 501 -16.18 -18.97 -3.16
CA GLY A 501 -14.90 -19.64 -3.06
C GLY A 501 -14.98 -21.09 -2.64
N THR A 502 -13.83 -21.73 -2.70
CA THR A 502 -13.64 -23.14 -2.34
C THR A 502 -12.43 -23.33 -1.45
N ASN A 503 -12.57 -24.20 -0.45
CA ASN A 503 -11.44 -24.78 0.26
C ASN A 503 -11.30 -26.24 -0.17
N ALA A 504 -10.24 -26.55 -0.91
CA ALA A 504 -10.07 -27.85 -1.57
C ALA A 504 -9.40 -28.91 -0.68
N VAL A 505 -9.01 -28.58 0.56
CA VAL A 505 -8.59 -29.61 1.51
C VAL A 505 -9.82 -30.28 2.16
N PRO A 506 -9.75 -31.59 2.48
CA PRO A 506 -10.86 -32.31 3.11
C PRO A 506 -11.36 -31.64 4.40
N GLY A 507 -12.65 -31.39 4.50
CA GLY A 507 -13.24 -30.78 5.69
C GLY A 507 -14.73 -30.48 5.50
N PRO A 508 -15.42 -30.03 6.55
CA PRO A 508 -16.85 -29.69 6.47
C PRO A 508 -17.17 -28.50 5.55
N GLN A 509 -16.17 -27.68 5.20
CA GLN A 509 -16.37 -26.42 4.48
C GLN A 509 -15.68 -26.46 3.11
N TYR A 510 -16.30 -27.09 2.11
CA TYR A 510 -15.78 -27.04 0.74
C TYR A 510 -16.16 -25.75 0.00
N HIS A 511 -17.38 -25.25 0.16
CA HIS A 511 -17.87 -24.03 -0.48
C HIS A 511 -18.10 -22.91 0.52
N VAL A 512 -17.72 -21.69 0.14
CA VAL A 512 -18.01 -20.47 0.89
C VAL A 512 -18.60 -19.43 -0.04
N GLY A 513 -19.48 -18.59 0.51
CA GLY A 513 -20.05 -17.48 -0.22
C GLY A 513 -20.48 -16.37 0.71
N SER A 514 -20.37 -15.13 0.24
CA SER A 514 -20.83 -13.95 0.96
C SER A 514 -21.33 -12.92 -0.04
N ASN A 515 -22.45 -12.27 0.30
CA ASN A 515 -23.00 -11.17 -0.48
C ASN A 515 -23.28 -10.02 0.47
N SER A 516 -22.93 -8.80 0.07
CA SER A 516 -23.23 -7.60 0.84
C SER A 516 -23.57 -6.43 -0.07
N ALA A 517 -24.45 -5.56 0.41
CA ALA A 517 -24.84 -4.31 -0.21
C ALA A 517 -24.70 -3.22 0.86
N VAL A 518 -23.89 -2.21 0.58
CA VAL A 518 -23.50 -1.19 1.56
C VAL A 518 -23.82 0.21 1.02
N PRO A 519 -24.76 0.93 1.65
CA PRO A 519 -25.03 2.32 1.33
C PRO A 519 -24.00 3.23 1.97
N LEU A 520 -23.47 4.17 1.19
CA LEU A 520 -22.46 5.12 1.62
C LEU A 520 -22.90 6.58 1.33
N PRO A 521 -23.86 7.14 2.10
CA PRO A 521 -24.22 8.55 2.01
C PRO A 521 -23.08 9.44 2.54
N ARG A 522 -22.92 10.62 1.94
CA ARG A 522 -21.92 11.59 2.34
C ARG A 522 -22.34 13.03 2.07
N PHE A 523 -21.81 13.92 2.89
CA PHE A 523 -22.06 15.35 2.81
C PHE A 523 -20.80 16.13 3.22
N GLY A 524 -20.47 17.17 2.47
CA GLY A 524 -19.35 18.06 2.74
C GLY A 524 -19.73 19.51 2.47
N LEU A 525 -19.17 20.42 3.26
CA LEU A 525 -19.36 21.85 3.11
C LEU A 525 -18.02 22.54 3.32
N ARG A 526 -17.73 23.54 2.50
CA ARG A 526 -16.60 24.44 2.67
C ARG A 526 -17.05 25.87 2.51
N TYR A 527 -16.63 26.74 3.43
CA TYR A 527 -16.86 28.18 3.35
C TYR A 527 -15.56 28.99 3.41
N GLN A 528 -15.34 29.82 2.39
CA GLN A 528 -14.24 30.76 2.27
C GLN A 528 -14.61 32.09 2.94
N ILE A 529 -14.19 32.27 4.20
CA ILE A 529 -14.50 33.46 5.00
C ILE A 529 -13.82 34.70 4.39
N THR A 530 -12.55 34.56 4.01
CA THR A 530 -11.75 35.55 3.27
C THR A 530 -10.84 34.81 2.29
N ALA A 531 -10.08 35.51 1.44
CA ALA A 531 -9.12 34.85 0.54
C ALA A 531 -8.06 33.97 1.24
N ARG A 532 -7.87 34.08 2.57
CA ARG A 532 -6.87 33.33 3.35
C ARG A 532 -7.47 32.38 4.37
N HIS A 533 -8.72 32.58 4.77
CA HIS A 533 -9.37 31.86 5.87
C HIS A 533 -10.52 31.02 5.33
N GLN A 534 -10.51 29.73 5.63
CA GLN A 534 -11.49 28.75 5.16
C GLN A 534 -11.90 27.84 6.32
N ILE A 535 -13.17 27.46 6.36
CA ILE A 535 -13.67 26.38 7.21
C ILE A 535 -14.26 25.27 6.34
N PHE A 536 -14.27 24.04 6.84
CA PHE A 536 -14.97 22.93 6.21
C PHE A 536 -15.61 22.02 7.26
N VAL A 537 -16.66 21.33 6.86
CA VAL A 537 -17.35 20.28 7.61
C VAL A 537 -17.55 19.09 6.67
N ASN A 538 -17.32 17.88 7.14
CA ASN A 538 -17.52 16.66 6.35
C ASN A 538 -18.19 15.58 7.20
N THR A 539 -19.13 14.85 6.60
CA THR A 539 -19.68 13.60 7.11
C THR A 539 -19.56 12.59 6.00
N THR A 540 -18.72 11.58 6.18
CA THR A 540 -18.51 10.49 5.21
C THR A 540 -18.80 9.17 5.88
N THR A 541 -19.51 8.28 5.18
CA THR A 541 -19.65 6.89 5.57
C THR A 541 -18.62 6.05 4.81
N ASN A 542 -17.99 5.11 5.50
CA ASN A 542 -17.02 4.20 4.90
C ASN A 542 -17.33 2.78 5.35
N PHE A 543 -16.76 1.80 4.66
CA PHE A 543 -16.88 0.40 5.06
C PHE A 543 -15.59 -0.35 4.79
N ARG A 544 -15.47 -1.52 5.42
CA ARG A 544 -14.49 -2.53 5.07
C ARG A 544 -15.14 -3.90 4.95
N ALA A 545 -14.95 -4.55 3.80
CA ALA A 545 -15.35 -5.93 3.61
C ALA A 545 -14.43 -6.89 4.39
N PRO A 546 -14.92 -8.04 4.88
CA PRO A 546 -14.09 -9.05 5.55
C PRO A 546 -12.92 -9.53 4.69
N ALA A 547 -11.80 -9.92 5.30
CA ALA A 547 -10.67 -10.52 4.56
C ALA A 547 -11.03 -11.91 4.02
N PHE A 548 -10.35 -12.39 2.97
CA PHE A 548 -10.63 -13.71 2.40
C PHE A 548 -10.34 -14.84 3.39
N THR A 549 -9.30 -14.71 4.22
CA THR A 549 -8.98 -15.73 5.23
C THR A 549 -10.06 -15.92 6.28
N ALA A 550 -10.90 -14.91 6.53
CA ALA A 550 -12.04 -15.05 7.44
C ALA A 550 -13.14 -15.97 6.88
N LEU A 551 -13.12 -16.26 5.57
CA LEU A 551 -14.10 -17.15 4.94
C LEU A 551 -13.78 -18.63 5.17
N TYR A 552 -12.51 -19.00 5.40
CA TYR A 552 -12.06 -20.39 5.34
C TYR A 552 -11.59 -20.95 6.68
N ASN A 553 -11.89 -22.23 6.91
CA ASN A 553 -11.24 -23.02 7.94
C ASN A 553 -9.78 -23.29 7.56
N ASN A 554 -8.88 -23.26 8.53
CA ASN A 554 -7.52 -23.78 8.41
C ASN A 554 -7.31 -24.94 9.37
N TYR A 555 -6.46 -25.88 8.99
CA TYR A 555 -6.24 -27.13 9.72
C TYR A 555 -4.76 -27.34 10.02
N ASP A 556 -4.47 -27.93 11.17
CA ASP A 556 -3.12 -28.33 11.54
C ASP A 556 -2.71 -29.60 10.75
N PRO A 557 -1.58 -29.58 10.03
CA PRO A 557 -1.15 -30.68 9.17
C PRO A 557 -0.69 -31.94 9.92
N THR A 558 -0.54 -31.88 11.25
CA THR A 558 -0.04 -32.99 12.10
C THR A 558 -1.13 -33.64 12.94
N SER A 559 -2.28 -32.98 13.11
CA SER A 559 -3.38 -33.45 13.94
C SER A 559 -4.75 -33.42 13.26
N GLY A 560 -4.88 -32.66 12.16
CA GLY A 560 -6.17 -32.39 11.50
C GLY A 560 -7.10 -31.49 12.32
N ALA A 561 -6.61 -30.93 13.43
CA ALA A 561 -7.39 -30.02 14.27
C ALA A 561 -7.62 -28.69 13.55
N THR A 562 -8.82 -28.11 13.71
CA THR A 562 -9.12 -26.78 13.17
C THR A 562 -8.31 -25.73 13.93
N GLY A 563 -7.41 -25.03 13.23
CA GLY A 563 -6.65 -23.90 13.77
C GLY A 563 -7.48 -22.61 13.79
N THR A 564 -8.17 -22.31 12.69
CA THR A 564 -9.10 -21.18 12.59
C THR A 564 -10.40 -21.63 11.93
N THR A 565 -11.53 -21.08 12.38
CA THR A 565 -12.84 -21.36 11.80
C THR A 565 -13.27 -20.18 10.92
N GLY A 566 -13.56 -20.47 9.65
CA GLY A 566 -14.11 -19.51 8.71
C GLY A 566 -15.63 -19.38 8.84
N SER A 567 -16.19 -18.29 8.32
CA SER A 567 -17.65 -18.06 8.27
C SER A 567 -18.07 -17.42 6.95
N GLY A 568 -19.24 -17.81 6.43
CA GLY A 568 -19.91 -17.09 5.33
C GLY A 568 -20.81 -15.94 5.81
N ASP A 569 -21.19 -15.95 7.10
CA ASP A 569 -22.03 -14.92 7.74
C ASP A 569 -21.14 -13.83 8.38
N LEU A 570 -20.24 -13.27 7.56
CA LEU A 570 -19.38 -12.16 7.96
C LEU A 570 -20.05 -10.85 7.61
N ARG A 571 -20.03 -9.92 8.56
CA ARG A 571 -20.54 -8.56 8.36
C ARG A 571 -19.42 -7.62 7.97
N ASN A 572 -19.77 -6.60 7.19
CA ASN A 572 -18.86 -5.51 6.89
C ASN A 572 -18.60 -4.68 8.15
N GLU A 573 -17.39 -4.18 8.29
CA GLU A 573 -17.13 -3.04 9.17
C GLU A 573 -17.75 -1.80 8.54
N TYR A 574 -18.40 -0.97 9.33
CA TYR A 574 -19.01 0.27 8.87
C TYR A 574 -18.64 1.43 9.78
N SER A 575 -18.28 2.57 9.19
CA SER A 575 -17.94 3.78 9.94
C SER A 575 -18.70 4.99 9.48
N ILE A 576 -19.03 5.85 10.44
CA ILE A 576 -19.51 7.21 10.20
C ILE A 576 -18.41 8.14 10.69
N SER A 577 -17.85 8.90 9.76
CA SER A 577 -16.73 9.80 9.99
C SER A 577 -17.17 11.25 9.87
N GLU A 578 -17.03 12.02 10.94
CA GLU A 578 -17.39 13.44 11.00
C GLU A 578 -16.14 14.29 11.22
N GLU A 579 -16.01 15.39 10.48
CA GLU A 579 -14.89 16.32 10.58
C GLU A 579 -15.35 17.78 10.58
N LEU A 580 -14.66 18.61 11.36
CA LEU A 580 -14.73 20.07 11.32
C LEU A 580 -13.31 20.59 11.24
N GLY A 581 -13.00 21.37 10.21
CA GLY A 581 -11.66 21.93 10.07
C GLY A 581 -11.62 23.39 9.67
N TYR A 582 -10.48 23.98 9.98
CA TYR A 582 -10.12 25.36 9.67
C TYR A 582 -8.78 25.36 8.93
N ARG A 583 -8.69 26.17 7.88
CA ARG A 583 -7.48 26.33 7.06
C ARG A 583 -7.11 27.80 6.92
N TYR A 584 -5.81 28.04 7.02
CA TYR A 584 -5.19 29.31 6.72
C TYR A 584 -4.21 29.15 5.55
N SER A 585 -4.34 29.97 4.52
CA SER A 585 -3.41 30.01 3.38
C SER A 585 -3.00 31.46 3.12
N GLY A 586 -1.87 31.86 3.72
CA GLY A 586 -1.31 33.19 3.58
C GLY A 586 -0.07 33.24 2.68
N PRO A 587 0.53 34.43 2.52
CA PRO A 587 1.75 34.60 1.74
C PRO A 587 2.98 33.88 2.31
N LEU A 588 3.07 33.74 3.65
CA LEU A 588 4.20 33.13 4.34
C LEU A 588 3.83 31.82 5.03
N VAL A 589 2.65 31.74 5.66
CA VAL A 589 2.23 30.59 6.47
C VAL A 589 1.05 29.88 5.80
N THR A 590 1.07 28.57 5.80
CA THR A 590 -0.07 27.69 5.48
C THR A 590 -0.29 26.75 6.65
N GLY A 591 -1.54 26.53 7.03
CA GLY A 591 -1.83 25.59 8.11
C GLY A 591 -3.26 25.12 8.12
N SER A 592 -3.47 23.98 8.79
CA SER A 592 -4.75 23.32 8.96
C SER A 592 -4.92 22.87 10.41
N LEU A 593 -6.17 22.88 10.86
CA LEU A 593 -6.62 22.36 12.14
C LEU A 593 -7.88 21.55 11.86
N THR A 594 -7.91 20.28 12.21
CA THR A 594 -9.05 19.39 11.95
C THR A 594 -9.45 18.63 13.20
N PHE A 595 -10.68 18.84 13.66
CA PHE A 595 -11.32 18.00 14.66
C PHE A 595 -12.06 16.86 13.96
N PHE A 596 -11.98 15.65 14.51
CA PHE A 596 -12.67 14.49 13.94
C PHE A 596 -13.34 13.63 15.01
N ASN A 597 -14.45 13.00 14.63
CA ASN A 597 -15.19 12.02 15.41
C ASN A 597 -15.66 10.88 14.51
N TYR A 598 -15.17 9.67 14.77
CA TYR A 598 -15.46 8.46 14.01
C TYR A 598 -16.13 7.43 14.92
N ASN A 599 -17.25 6.88 14.47
CA ASN A 599 -17.94 5.78 15.13
C ASN A 599 -17.93 4.56 14.22
N PHE A 600 -17.39 3.45 14.71
CA PHE A 600 -17.26 2.18 14.00
C PHE A 600 -18.23 1.15 14.57
N THR A 601 -18.78 0.34 13.69
CA THR A 601 -19.49 -0.89 14.05
C THR A 601 -18.81 -2.07 13.37
N ASN A 602 -18.75 -3.21 14.06
CA ASN A 602 -18.16 -4.44 13.54
C ASN A 602 -16.70 -4.28 13.08
N ARG A 603 -15.89 -3.59 13.89
CA ARG A 603 -14.48 -3.30 13.65
C ARG A 603 -13.70 -4.60 13.46
N GLN A 604 -13.09 -4.76 12.30
CA GLN A 604 -12.25 -5.89 11.96
C GLN A 604 -10.78 -5.52 12.16
N ILE A 605 -10.03 -6.38 12.85
CA ILE A 605 -8.61 -6.15 13.14
C ILE A 605 -7.80 -7.32 12.60
N GLN A 606 -6.87 -7.03 11.69
CA GLN A 606 -5.91 -8.02 11.21
C GLN A 606 -4.87 -8.36 12.29
N THR A 607 -4.56 -9.65 12.40
CA THR A 607 -3.54 -10.24 13.29
C THR A 607 -2.93 -11.47 12.62
N GLN A 608 -2.04 -12.19 13.29
CA GLN A 608 -1.47 -13.45 12.83
C GLN A 608 -1.68 -14.56 13.85
N VAL A 609 -1.73 -15.80 13.37
CA VAL A 609 -1.69 -17.02 14.17
C VAL A 609 -0.57 -17.92 13.65
N LEU A 610 0.11 -18.63 14.54
CA LEU A 610 1.14 -19.59 14.14
C LEU A 610 0.49 -20.94 13.83
N ILE A 611 0.69 -21.45 12.62
CA ILE A 611 0.32 -22.80 12.22
C ILE A 611 1.60 -23.52 11.78
N ASN A 612 1.96 -24.59 12.49
CA ASN A 612 3.23 -25.32 12.30
C ASN A 612 4.46 -24.38 12.22
N ASN A 613 4.53 -23.45 13.19
CA ASN A 613 5.58 -22.44 13.33
C ASN A 613 5.69 -21.42 12.16
N THR A 614 4.69 -21.36 11.27
CA THR A 614 4.62 -20.34 10.22
C THR A 614 3.49 -19.35 10.54
N PRO A 615 3.74 -18.03 10.49
CA PRO A 615 2.70 -17.03 10.70
C PRO A 615 1.70 -17.03 9.55
N VAL A 616 0.42 -17.14 9.89
CA VAL A 616 -0.71 -17.10 8.96
C VAL A 616 -1.60 -15.91 9.32
N SER A 617 -1.95 -15.10 8.33
CA SER A 617 -2.79 -13.91 8.52
C SER A 617 -4.23 -14.29 8.91
N SER A 618 -4.76 -13.62 9.92
CA SER A 618 -6.10 -13.83 10.46
C SER A 618 -6.80 -12.49 10.75
N THR A 619 -8.10 -12.54 11.03
CA THR A 619 -8.92 -11.37 11.35
C THR A 619 -9.75 -11.63 12.61
N MET A 620 -9.78 -10.65 13.51
CA MET A 620 -10.62 -10.65 14.70
C MET A 620 -11.69 -9.57 14.61
N ASN A 621 -12.89 -9.85 15.12
CA ASN A 621 -13.95 -8.85 15.25
C ASN A 621 -13.91 -8.21 16.64
N ALA A 622 -13.56 -6.93 16.68
CA ALA A 622 -13.45 -6.13 17.91
C ALA A 622 -14.74 -5.38 18.28
N GLY A 623 -15.79 -5.44 17.45
CA GLY A 623 -17.08 -4.81 17.74
C GLY A 623 -17.12 -3.29 17.46
N GLY A 624 -17.68 -2.51 18.38
CA GLY A 624 -17.76 -1.05 18.30
C GLY A 624 -16.47 -0.36 18.76
N GLN A 625 -16.15 0.74 18.09
CA GLN A 625 -15.04 1.62 18.46
C GLN A 625 -15.44 3.07 18.19
N THR A 626 -15.05 3.96 19.09
CA THR A 626 -15.18 5.41 18.92
C THR A 626 -13.79 6.03 18.86
N SER A 627 -13.50 6.86 17.86
CA SER A 627 -12.19 7.52 17.70
C SER A 627 -12.38 9.02 17.49
N ARG A 628 -11.79 9.82 18.38
CA ARG A 628 -11.93 11.28 18.37
C ARG A 628 -10.58 11.94 18.51
N GLY A 629 -10.38 13.05 17.82
CA GLY A 629 -9.08 13.69 17.88
C GLY A 629 -9.00 15.04 17.22
N LEU A 630 -7.76 15.53 17.20
CA LEU A 630 -7.37 16.82 16.64
C LEU A 630 -6.07 16.66 15.88
N ASP A 631 -6.10 17.04 14.60
CA ASP A 631 -4.92 17.14 13.74
C ASP A 631 -4.53 18.61 13.56
N VAL A 632 -3.23 18.88 13.62
CA VAL A 632 -2.62 20.19 13.38
C VAL A 632 -1.53 20.03 12.35
N GLU A 633 -1.47 20.95 11.38
CA GLU A 633 -0.41 21.01 10.38
C GLU A 633 -0.07 22.47 10.08
N ILE A 634 1.20 22.84 10.09
CA ILE A 634 1.65 24.21 9.80
C ILE A 634 2.96 24.13 9.02
N GLY A 635 3.04 24.84 7.89
CA GLY A 635 4.27 25.00 7.13
C GLY A 635 4.46 26.43 6.64
N LEU A 636 5.73 26.83 6.54
CA LEU A 636 6.12 28.14 6.03
C LEU A 636 6.61 28.03 4.59
N ARG A 637 6.31 29.03 3.76
CA ARG A 637 7.04 29.23 2.51
C ARG A 637 8.50 29.58 2.81
N PRO A 638 9.44 29.31 1.89
CA PRO A 638 10.86 29.60 2.11
C PRO A 638 11.08 31.05 2.56
N TRP A 639 11.64 31.21 3.75
CA TRP A 639 12.07 32.47 4.34
C TRP A 639 13.58 32.41 4.54
N HIS A 640 14.32 33.22 3.78
CA HIS A 640 15.79 33.12 3.70
C HIS A 640 16.29 31.69 3.45
N HIS A 641 15.66 30.99 2.49
CA HIS A 641 15.95 29.59 2.11
C HIS A 641 15.50 28.53 3.12
N TRP A 642 14.93 28.91 4.26
CA TRP A 642 14.40 27.99 5.26
C TRP A 642 12.89 27.80 5.13
N ALA A 643 12.42 26.56 5.16
CA ALA A 643 11.00 26.22 5.16
C ALA A 643 10.70 25.21 6.28
N PRO A 644 10.36 25.68 7.49
CA PRO A 644 9.94 24.81 8.58
C PRO A 644 8.52 24.25 8.37
N TYR A 645 8.30 23.07 8.93
CA TYR A 645 7.03 22.35 8.96
C TYR A 645 6.85 21.71 10.34
N VAL A 646 5.63 21.74 10.86
CA VAL A 646 5.24 21.04 12.09
C VAL A 646 3.87 20.41 11.91
N SER A 647 3.70 19.22 12.47
CA SER A 647 2.42 18.53 12.51
C SER A 647 2.23 17.82 13.85
N GLY A 648 0.98 17.50 14.17
CA GLY A 648 0.68 16.67 15.32
C GLY A 648 -0.75 16.17 15.30
N GLU A 649 -0.97 15.08 16.03
CA GLU A 649 -2.27 14.46 16.26
C GLU A 649 -2.44 14.20 17.75
N TYR A 650 -3.61 14.56 18.28
CA TYR A 650 -4.12 14.00 19.52
C TYR A 650 -5.25 13.02 19.19
N LEU A 651 -5.15 11.78 19.66
CA LEU A 651 -6.11 10.72 19.40
C LEU A 651 -6.64 10.10 20.70
N HIS A 652 -7.96 10.03 20.82
CA HIS A 652 -8.66 9.30 21.85
C HIS A 652 -9.56 8.24 21.20
N ALA A 653 -9.07 7.01 21.14
CA ALA A 653 -9.78 5.87 20.57
C ALA A 653 -10.16 4.86 21.66
N THR A 654 -11.45 4.54 21.78
CA THR A 654 -12.00 3.63 22.79
C THR A 654 -12.76 2.47 22.16
N ILE A 655 -12.65 1.29 22.77
CA ILE A 655 -13.45 0.11 22.43
C ILE A 655 -14.79 0.23 23.17
N ASP A 656 -15.90 0.08 22.46
CA ASP A 656 -17.23 0.41 22.98
C ASP A 656 -17.95 -0.80 23.61
N ASN A 657 -17.44 -2.01 23.41
CA ASN A 657 -18.01 -3.26 23.96
C ASN A 657 -16.95 -4.21 24.55
N ASN A 658 -17.45 -5.21 25.28
CA ASN A 658 -16.65 -6.37 25.68
C ASN A 658 -16.54 -7.33 24.49
N ILE A 659 -15.34 -7.84 24.20
CA ILE A 659 -15.07 -8.75 23.07
C ILE A 659 -15.31 -10.20 23.51
N ALA A 660 -15.98 -10.98 22.67
CA ALA A 660 -16.27 -12.39 22.94
C ALA A 660 -15.03 -13.27 22.74
N SER A 661 -14.80 -14.21 23.65
CA SER A 661 -13.74 -15.20 23.56
C SER A 661 -14.09 -16.43 24.41
N ASN A 662 -13.92 -17.63 23.84
CA ASN A 662 -14.18 -18.92 24.53
C ASN A 662 -15.55 -19.01 25.24
N GLY A 663 -16.60 -18.45 24.63
CA GLY A 663 -17.96 -18.47 25.19
C GLY A 663 -18.21 -17.48 26.34
N ASP A 664 -17.24 -16.63 26.68
CA ASP A 664 -17.35 -15.55 27.67
C ASP A 664 -16.98 -14.20 27.01
N LEU A 665 -16.97 -13.12 27.79
CA LEU A 665 -16.67 -11.76 27.37
C LEU A 665 -15.45 -11.22 28.12
N LEU A 666 -14.42 -10.79 27.39
CA LEU A 666 -13.29 -10.07 27.98
C LEU A 666 -13.68 -8.63 28.37
N PRO A 667 -13.18 -8.09 29.49
CA PRO A 667 -13.52 -6.75 29.98
C PRO A 667 -12.83 -5.62 29.17
N THR A 668 -13.16 -5.50 27.89
CA THR A 668 -12.53 -4.56 26.94
C THR A 668 -13.32 -3.25 26.75
N ALA A 669 -14.57 -3.18 27.20
CA ALA A 669 -15.36 -1.95 27.08
C ALA A 669 -14.69 -0.76 27.82
N GLY A 670 -14.58 0.39 27.16
CA GLY A 670 -13.94 1.61 27.66
C GLY A 670 -12.40 1.58 27.63
N LYS A 671 -11.79 0.51 27.13
CA LYS A 671 -10.33 0.41 26.95
C LYS A 671 -9.88 1.17 25.71
N THR A 672 -8.61 1.58 25.68
CA THR A 672 -8.00 2.22 24.52
C THR A 672 -7.83 1.22 23.38
N ALA A 673 -8.18 1.60 22.16
CA ALA A 673 -7.97 0.75 20.99
C ALA A 673 -6.48 0.43 20.78
N VAL A 674 -6.18 -0.75 20.26
CA VAL A 674 -4.80 -1.16 19.91
C VAL A 674 -4.24 -0.26 18.80
N ARG A 675 -2.91 -0.15 18.67
CA ARG A 675 -2.24 0.66 17.63
C ARG A 675 -2.66 2.14 17.58
N SER A 676 -3.21 2.68 18.68
CA SER A 676 -3.75 4.03 18.73
C SER A 676 -2.92 4.92 19.67
N PRO A 677 -1.78 5.46 19.21
CA PRO A 677 -0.95 6.36 20.00
C PRO A 677 -1.74 7.63 20.33
N ARG A 678 -1.79 8.01 21.61
CA ARG A 678 -2.59 9.17 22.05
C ARG A 678 -2.07 10.52 21.56
N LEU A 679 -0.76 10.61 21.34
CA LEU A 679 -0.10 11.82 20.86
C LEU A 679 0.96 11.42 19.84
N GLN A 680 0.97 12.11 18.72
CA GLN A 680 2.01 12.04 17.69
C GLN A 680 2.40 13.47 17.32
N ALA A 681 3.68 13.70 17.05
CA ALA A 681 4.15 15.02 16.63
C ALA A 681 5.38 14.90 15.72
N SER A 682 5.44 15.74 14.69
CA SER A 682 6.59 15.83 13.79
C SER A 682 7.03 17.27 13.62
N ALA A 683 8.33 17.49 13.53
CA ALA A 683 8.93 18.76 13.17
C ALA A 683 9.97 18.54 12.07
N GLY A 684 9.92 19.38 11.03
CA GLY A 684 10.81 19.33 9.87
C GLY A 684 11.37 20.71 9.56
N LEU A 685 12.61 20.76 9.10
CA LEU A 685 13.26 21.99 8.65
C LEU A 685 13.96 21.72 7.32
N THR A 686 13.50 22.39 6.27
CA THR A 686 14.14 22.36 4.95
C THR A 686 15.01 23.59 4.74
N TYR A 687 16.16 23.39 4.11
CA TYR A 687 16.99 24.46 3.53
C TYR A 687 17.18 24.18 2.03
N ASP A 688 17.02 25.19 1.16
CA ASP A 688 17.40 25.11 -0.26
C ASP A 688 17.74 26.52 -0.80
N ASP A 689 19.01 26.76 -1.14
CA ASP A 689 19.47 28.00 -1.77
C ASP A 689 19.62 27.91 -3.30
N GLY A 690 19.21 26.78 -3.88
CA GLY A 690 19.42 26.43 -5.28
C GLY A 690 20.68 25.58 -5.52
N HIS A 691 21.67 25.64 -4.64
CA HIS A 691 22.88 24.84 -4.66
C HIS A 691 22.93 23.88 -3.46
N VAL A 692 23.11 24.42 -2.26
CA VAL A 692 23.09 23.67 -1.02
C VAL A 692 21.63 23.42 -0.64
N PHE A 693 21.30 22.17 -0.38
CA PHE A 693 20.01 21.80 0.16
C PHE A 693 20.15 20.82 1.32
N GLY A 694 19.19 20.85 2.22
CA GLY A 694 19.18 19.97 3.37
C GLY A 694 17.78 19.83 3.95
N PHE A 695 17.62 18.79 4.74
CA PHE A 695 16.37 18.51 5.46
C PHE A 695 16.70 17.85 6.78
N ALA A 696 16.11 18.33 7.88
CA ALA A 696 16.21 17.68 9.18
C ALA A 696 14.81 17.46 9.73
N ALA A 697 14.53 16.28 10.28
CA ALA A 697 13.24 15.98 10.88
C ALA A 697 13.38 15.18 12.17
N ILE A 698 12.41 15.38 13.07
CA ILE A 698 12.19 14.60 14.28
C ILE A 698 10.72 14.20 14.32
N GLN A 699 10.44 12.94 14.68
CA GLN A 699 9.11 12.36 14.80
C GLN A 699 9.00 11.69 16.17
N TYR A 700 7.97 12.07 16.93
CA TYR A 700 7.62 11.47 18.21
C TYR A 700 6.32 10.69 18.08
N THR A 701 6.35 9.43 18.50
CA THR A 701 5.19 8.54 18.55
C THR A 701 4.95 8.09 19.98
N GLY A 702 3.77 8.40 20.52
CA GLY A 702 3.39 8.00 21.88
C GLY A 702 3.22 6.48 22.04
N ARG A 703 3.16 6.04 23.29
CA ARG A 703 2.87 4.64 23.67
C ARG A 703 1.61 4.09 23.01
N GLN A 704 1.63 2.80 22.65
CA GLN A 704 0.52 2.10 21.99
C GLN A 704 0.20 0.79 22.71
N TYR A 705 -1.07 0.54 22.98
CA TYR A 705 -1.52 -0.75 23.49
C TYR A 705 -1.47 -1.81 22.38
N ALA A 706 -1.06 -3.02 22.77
CA ALA A 706 -1.00 -4.18 21.89
C ALA A 706 -2.14 -5.18 22.16
N THR A 707 -2.81 -5.03 23.30
CA THR A 707 -3.90 -5.90 23.73
C THR A 707 -5.21 -5.14 23.95
N PHE A 708 -6.33 -5.79 23.65
CA PHE A 708 -7.66 -5.20 23.80
C PHE A 708 -8.06 -5.01 25.27
N THR A 709 -7.53 -5.82 26.20
CA THR A 709 -7.69 -5.61 27.65
C THR A 709 -6.79 -4.50 28.21
N ASN A 710 -5.85 -3.99 27.40
CA ASN A 710 -4.85 -2.98 27.75
C ASN A 710 -3.90 -3.42 28.88
N ASP A 711 -3.60 -4.72 28.98
CA ASP A 711 -2.63 -5.27 29.92
C ASP A 711 -1.17 -5.24 29.39
N GLU A 712 -0.96 -5.02 28.08
CA GLU A 712 0.35 -4.86 27.48
C GLU A 712 0.42 -3.72 26.43
N ARG A 713 1.57 -3.03 26.38
CA ARG A 713 1.82 -1.87 25.51
C ARG A 713 3.31 -1.71 25.17
N ILE A 714 3.61 -1.08 24.05
CA ILE A 714 4.96 -0.55 23.74
C ILE A 714 5.17 0.83 24.35
N SER A 715 6.44 1.19 24.56
CA SER A 715 6.84 2.54 24.97
C SER A 715 6.67 3.54 23.82
N ASP A 716 6.71 4.83 24.16
CA ASP A 716 6.95 5.90 23.19
C ASP A 716 8.38 5.80 22.62
N HIS A 717 8.60 6.46 21.48
CA HIS A 717 9.91 6.53 20.82
C HIS A 717 10.04 7.81 19.99
N THR A 718 11.27 8.21 19.69
CA THR A 718 11.58 9.40 18.87
C THR A 718 12.63 9.06 17.80
N THR A 719 12.22 9.19 16.54
CA THR A 719 13.14 9.02 15.40
C THR A 719 13.52 10.36 14.81
N GLY A 720 14.66 10.40 14.11
CA GLY A 720 15.08 11.58 13.37
C GLY A 720 15.82 11.24 12.09
N ASN A 721 15.67 12.09 11.09
CA ASN A 721 16.29 11.94 9.76
C ASN A 721 17.02 13.23 9.38
N LEU A 722 18.13 13.09 8.64
CA LEU A 722 18.92 14.21 8.13
C LEU A 722 19.32 13.97 6.67
N THR A 723 19.12 14.96 5.82
CA THR A 723 19.64 15.01 4.46
C THR A 723 20.57 16.22 4.32
N LEU A 724 21.71 16.00 3.66
CA LEU A 724 22.62 17.04 3.22
C LEU A 724 22.90 16.84 1.73
N GLY A 725 22.86 17.90 0.92
CA GLY A 725 23.12 17.78 -0.51
C GLY A 725 23.62 19.04 -1.18
N TYR A 726 24.20 18.85 -2.36
CA TYR A 726 24.72 19.91 -3.21
C TYR A 726 24.31 19.68 -4.67
N ARG A 727 23.74 20.71 -5.29
CA ARG A 727 23.35 20.78 -6.68
C ARG A 727 24.35 21.63 -7.45
N PHE A 728 25.07 20.98 -8.36
CA PHE A 728 26.05 21.60 -9.24
C PHE A 728 25.37 22.27 -10.44
N ALA A 729 26.09 23.19 -11.08
CA ALA A 729 25.67 23.74 -12.37
C ALA A 729 25.70 22.67 -13.48
N ASP A 730 24.94 22.90 -14.55
CA ASP A 730 24.97 22.08 -15.75
C ASP A 730 26.40 21.86 -16.26
N ALA A 731 26.73 20.63 -16.62
CA ALA A 731 28.07 20.24 -17.07
C ALA A 731 28.00 19.43 -18.37
N LYS A 732 28.33 20.07 -19.51
CA LYS A 732 28.28 19.47 -20.86
C LYS A 732 26.90 18.85 -21.15
N ARG A 733 26.78 17.52 -21.04
CA ARG A 733 25.56 16.74 -21.27
C ARG A 733 24.78 16.46 -19.97
N LEU A 734 25.38 16.71 -18.80
CA LEU A 734 24.73 16.51 -17.51
C LEU A 734 23.93 17.76 -17.13
N LYS A 735 22.67 17.55 -16.78
CA LYS A 735 21.72 18.57 -16.33
C LYS A 735 21.55 18.47 -14.81
N ALA A 736 21.80 19.59 -14.12
CA ALA A 736 21.73 19.71 -12.67
C ALA A 736 22.30 18.50 -11.89
N PRO A 737 23.56 18.09 -12.12
CA PRO A 737 24.16 17.02 -11.35
C PRO A 737 24.12 17.36 -9.85
N SER A 738 23.90 16.36 -9.01
CA SER A 738 23.80 16.54 -7.56
C SER A 738 24.36 15.36 -6.79
N ILE A 739 24.84 15.63 -5.58
CA ILE A 739 25.24 14.62 -4.60
C ILE A 739 24.43 14.89 -3.33
N ARG A 740 23.93 13.83 -2.70
CA ARG A 740 23.25 13.90 -1.40
C ARG A 740 23.68 12.76 -0.48
N LEU A 741 23.62 13.03 0.81
CA LEU A 741 23.78 12.09 1.91
C LEU A 741 22.46 12.09 2.69
N ASN A 742 21.86 10.92 2.84
CA ASN A 742 20.68 10.70 3.66
C ASN A 742 21.06 9.88 4.88
N PHE A 743 20.72 10.35 6.07
CA PHE A 743 20.89 9.68 7.35
C PHE A 743 19.51 9.40 7.93
N ILE A 744 19.23 8.13 8.19
CA ILE A 744 17.95 7.62 8.69
C ILE A 744 18.17 7.15 10.13
N ASN A 745 17.24 7.49 11.02
CA ASN A 745 17.33 7.18 12.47
C ASN A 745 18.62 7.72 13.10
N ILE A 746 18.86 9.03 12.99
CA ILE A 746 20.05 9.72 13.54
C ILE A 746 20.11 9.71 15.08
N THR A 747 18.97 9.45 15.74
CA THR A 747 18.93 9.26 17.20
C THR A 747 19.57 7.93 17.60
N ASN A 748 19.70 7.00 16.65
CA ASN A 748 20.17 5.63 16.88
C ASN A 748 19.39 4.93 18.01
N GLU A 749 18.10 5.26 18.14
CA GLU A 749 17.23 4.62 19.10
C GLU A 749 16.95 3.18 18.64
N HIS A 750 17.07 2.22 19.57
CA HIS A 750 16.65 0.84 19.38
C HIS A 750 15.31 0.64 20.04
N TYR A 751 14.25 0.48 19.25
CA TYR A 751 12.88 0.55 19.72
C TYR A 751 11.99 -0.46 19.01
N LEU A 752 10.81 -0.70 19.59
CA LEU A 752 9.72 -1.40 18.92
C LEU A 752 8.93 -0.37 18.10
N SER A 753 8.97 -0.49 16.78
CA SER A 753 8.38 0.52 15.87
C SER A 753 6.87 0.46 15.78
N GLY A 754 6.27 -0.70 16.08
CA GLY A 754 4.82 -0.85 16.16
C GLY A 754 4.38 -2.25 16.57
N VAL A 755 3.08 -2.37 16.82
CA VAL A 755 2.42 -3.65 17.14
C VAL A 755 2.23 -4.45 15.86
N ALA A 756 2.94 -5.58 15.75
CA ALA A 756 2.89 -6.43 14.57
C ALA A 756 1.64 -7.31 14.58
N ASP A 757 1.36 -7.96 15.71
CA ASP A 757 0.19 -8.82 15.86
C ASP A 757 -0.50 -8.61 17.23
N PRO A 758 -1.62 -7.86 17.26
CA PRO A 758 -2.34 -7.63 18.51
C PRO A 758 -3.07 -8.89 18.96
N THR A 759 -3.11 -9.11 20.27
CA THR A 759 -3.82 -10.22 20.92
C THR A 759 -4.95 -9.71 21.82
N LEU A 760 -5.90 -10.57 22.19
CA LEU A 760 -7.01 -10.18 23.04
C LEU A 760 -6.56 -9.70 24.44
N ASN A 761 -5.65 -10.46 25.06
CA ASN A 761 -5.08 -10.25 26.38
C ASN A 761 -3.70 -10.92 26.45
N ALA A 762 -2.70 -10.24 27.03
CA ALA A 762 -1.36 -10.81 27.22
C ALA A 762 -1.29 -11.72 28.45
N ARG A 763 -2.15 -11.48 29.45
CA ARG A 763 -2.23 -12.25 30.68
C ARG A 763 -3.59 -12.92 30.82
N ASP A 764 -3.62 -14.05 31.53
CA ASP A 764 -4.87 -14.71 31.91
C ASP A 764 -5.83 -13.70 32.52
N THR A 765 -7.02 -13.61 31.94
CA THR A 765 -8.02 -12.61 32.30
C THR A 765 -9.33 -13.29 32.64
N LEU A 766 -9.91 -12.93 33.78
CA LEU A 766 -11.24 -13.40 34.16
C LEU A 766 -12.29 -12.71 33.26
N GLY A 767 -13.03 -13.52 32.52
CA GLY A 767 -14.19 -13.10 31.73
C GLY A 767 -15.32 -12.58 32.61
N ARG A 768 -16.27 -11.87 32.00
CA ARG A 768 -17.42 -11.28 32.71
C ARG A 768 -18.31 -12.34 33.37
N TYR A 769 -18.33 -13.56 32.86
CA TYR A 769 -19.10 -14.68 33.42
C TYR A 769 -18.25 -15.62 34.29
N GLY A 770 -17.00 -15.27 34.60
CA GLY A 770 -16.15 -15.99 35.54
C GLY A 770 -15.23 -17.05 34.92
N THR A 771 -15.21 -17.19 33.59
CA THR A 771 -14.27 -18.09 32.90
C THR A 771 -12.89 -17.45 32.84
N THR A 772 -11.83 -18.19 33.16
CA THR A 772 -10.46 -17.68 32.93
C THR A 772 -10.10 -17.86 31.46
N ILE A 773 -9.86 -16.74 30.77
CA ILE A 773 -9.45 -16.72 29.37
C ILE A 773 -7.94 -16.59 29.34
N ALA A 774 -7.27 -17.59 28.75
CA ALA A 774 -5.82 -17.66 28.68
C ALA A 774 -5.22 -16.44 27.96
N GLY A 775 -4.08 -15.94 28.47
CA GLY A 775 -3.29 -14.90 27.83
C GLY A 775 -2.45 -15.42 26.67
N SER A 776 -2.22 -14.55 25.68
CA SER A 776 -1.24 -14.77 24.62
C SER A 776 -0.43 -13.50 24.40
N ALA A 777 0.89 -13.61 24.44
CA ALA A 777 1.77 -12.47 24.25
C ALA A 777 1.64 -11.92 22.81
N PRO A 778 1.47 -10.61 22.62
CA PRO A 778 1.52 -10.00 21.30
C PRO A 778 2.96 -9.87 20.79
N ASP A 779 3.09 -9.72 19.47
CA ASP A 779 4.36 -9.53 18.78
C ASP A 779 4.52 -8.13 18.19
N TYR A 780 5.79 -7.73 18.02
CA TYR A 780 6.20 -6.37 17.68
C TYR A 780 7.24 -6.32 16.56
N TYR A 781 7.17 -5.25 15.77
CA TYR A 781 8.24 -4.91 14.84
C TYR A 781 9.39 -4.25 15.59
N ILE A 782 10.63 -4.67 15.31
CA ILE A 782 11.83 -3.98 15.77
C ILE A 782 12.19 -2.91 14.73
N GLY A 783 12.22 -1.65 15.14
CA GLY A 783 12.51 -0.51 14.26
C GLY A 783 13.90 -0.57 13.64
N GLY A 784 14.01 -0.15 12.37
CA GLY A 784 15.28 -0.08 11.66
C GLY A 784 16.32 0.80 12.37
N GLY A 785 17.55 0.31 12.48
CA GLY A 785 18.67 1.06 13.07
C GLY A 785 19.17 2.21 12.20
N PHE A 786 20.18 2.94 12.70
CA PHE A 786 20.84 4.00 11.95
C PHE A 786 21.30 3.51 10.57
N SER A 787 21.07 4.34 9.55
CA SER A 787 21.49 4.07 8.18
C SER A 787 21.97 5.33 7.50
N ALA A 788 22.98 5.21 6.65
CA ALA A 788 23.47 6.29 5.80
C ALA A 788 23.48 5.85 4.35
N LEU A 789 23.05 6.72 3.44
CA LEU A 789 23.02 6.45 2.00
C LEU A 789 23.56 7.67 1.25
N ALA A 790 24.62 7.47 0.47
CA ALA A 790 25.12 8.47 -0.46
C ALA A 790 24.48 8.25 -1.83
N THR A 791 24.05 9.32 -2.49
CA THR A 791 23.46 9.26 -3.83
C THR A 791 24.06 10.32 -4.73
N ALA A 792 24.42 9.94 -5.95
CA ALA A 792 24.72 10.85 -7.04
C ALA A 792 23.60 10.77 -8.09
N THR A 793 23.10 11.91 -8.54
CA THR A 793 22.00 12.01 -9.52
C THR A 793 22.34 13.02 -10.60
N ALA A 794 22.00 12.75 -11.85
CA ALA A 794 22.09 13.73 -12.93
C ALA A 794 21.00 13.51 -13.99
N GLY A 795 20.48 14.61 -14.54
CA GLY A 795 19.70 14.59 -15.77
C GLY A 795 20.60 14.62 -17.02
N PHE A 796 20.05 14.36 -18.20
CA PHE A 796 20.75 14.51 -19.49
C PHE A 796 19.83 14.78 -20.67
#